data_AF-A0A1G9SKT2-F1
#
_entry.id   AF-A0A1G9SKT2-F1
#
_cell.length_a   1.000
_cell.length_b   1.000
_cell.length_c   1.000
_cell.angle_alpha   90.00
_cell.angle_beta   90.00
_cell.angle_gamma   90.00
#
_symmetry.space_group_name_H-M   'P 1'
#
loop_
_entity.id
_entity.type
_entity.pdbx_description
1 polymer ?
#
loop_
_entity_poly.entity_id
_entity_poly.type
_entity_poly.pdbx_seq_one_letter_code
_entity_poly.pdbx_strand_id
1 'polypeptide(L)'
;MKNILYLLTAAAIFSAPTVSAQIAAPVSSNPNVVLEPWTYTENFEDRELGAWASYPHWQDIAYNQEFRPNEMMPGDPNISVVQKVTAYTNVDAYAGAQKLLDMYLMPGAKLSFRYYLKSNTPSEFYKVRFAAGEYGKLEYTINNPERNKWVTASLSFNDLVAENPKIAGKQKVKIYALAFISKFPDADPAMPIYFGIDDISFSASRETAFRFNTPEMYKLPEYAQYIPKKHYYAGDNFVLSGQWPLDAKRVSMEILSFTDQAKSFYKADLIKNGSDWSIKPLKLAFPEGLYIGRLNALNASGNIASTEFTIHIAPKNMAGKHPRLMFDADEKKLLDAKIKQPEFAKVFDDIKKNAKIQRDKIPVNGLIFDLDQFPKENWLPTWSAWGDKIYNTGEALRLNARAYAFHGDREAGTYVKDVLVKLAGWPNWTHPWQTNRGRYSEHRTGSWAHRVAEAYDLTYDLMSAEESKLIRKAIMANIVDGAHRTYVYNDDITAATSNWLAMIMGGSLMNMAAVYADGPDTENLEPYFTGGIIKYYKFINRVVDQKDGAWGEGYGYNNYSFSNMAYSLPSLDNVFKVDLTAPLVGSYNEFIWGGLIKDKMWFEYGDSNGSMVPATFWSFLLEKRREPRLSWFYNFMKTAETYEDVIFNLKGIPQDSPFDENPVKVFREVGTTVFKSGWEKDDFSFVMRSGAFYNHQHLDQGSFWLADKGVIFIEERHLKNSTYYDDPIYQSNLIQPVGHSTVLINDNEQSQRTGDHLYHAPGFNDHAYIANFLDGKDAAFSSGNIGKLYFDKVKDLSRNVLFIKPRTLLMLDTAVPSEKDAKVTLLYQTAELEHIKAGKDVSNITKKGVTLNVMHLAPKAVETHAVETPHYLYTLQRERHLKKEGMLTISANTKNRQPLVMANLLTTEGSDGVSEVITEEGDGFVSGVTSGKKFAFSTKPGKIYQVDGMETDAAAITWSNERTFIALATSFKSKNGSQAMSSTIPLSFEISAEGIMYAAGSAAKLSISSARKPGSVLLNGKSVRNFTYDSAKKQISIDVQAGEGVIKVN
;
A
#
# COMPACT_ATOMS: atom_id res chain seq x y z
N MET A 1 -62.58 6.35 7.29
CA MET A 1 -62.06 6.39 8.68
C MET A 1 -60.68 5.76 8.63
N LYS A 2 -59.60 6.46 8.30
CA LYS A 2 -58.89 7.52 9.06
C LYS A 2 -58.44 7.05 10.46
N ASN A 3 -57.10 7.04 10.61
CA ASN A 3 -56.31 7.19 11.81
C ASN A 3 -56.25 6.02 12.80
N ILE A 4 -55.07 5.39 12.88
CA ILE A 4 -54.27 5.03 14.07
C ILE A 4 -53.42 3.80 13.73
N LEU A 5 -52.25 4.02 13.12
CA LEU A 5 -51.04 3.20 13.31
C LEU A 5 -49.80 3.89 12.71
N TYR A 6 -49.59 5.15 13.10
CA TYR A 6 -48.34 5.89 12.91
C TYR A 6 -47.79 6.17 14.32
N LEU A 7 -46.97 5.25 14.85
CA LEU A 7 -46.06 5.43 15.98
C LEU A 7 -45.57 4.03 16.42
N LEU A 8 -44.40 3.60 15.92
CA LEU A 8 -43.49 2.56 16.42
C LEU A 8 -42.83 1.74 15.28
N THR A 9 -42.06 2.40 14.43
CA THR A 9 -40.92 1.79 13.70
C THR A 9 -39.87 2.87 13.49
N ALA A 10 -39.43 3.46 14.62
CA ALA A 10 -38.23 4.27 14.67
C ALA A 10 -37.03 3.33 14.88
N ALA A 11 -36.12 3.36 13.90
CA ALA A 11 -34.68 3.19 14.05
C ALA A 11 -34.19 2.03 14.95
N ALA A 12 -34.07 0.84 14.37
CA ALA A 12 -33.00 -0.09 14.72
C ALA A 12 -31.99 -0.09 13.55
N ILE A 13 -31.28 1.03 13.39
CA ILE A 13 -30.03 1.05 12.63
C ILE A 13 -29.05 0.25 13.50
N PHE A 14 -28.77 -0.98 13.11
CA PHE A 14 -27.58 -1.67 13.61
C PHE A 14 -26.37 -0.89 13.11
N SER A 15 -25.91 0.06 13.92
CA SER A 15 -24.58 0.62 13.79
C SER A 15 -23.61 -0.52 14.07
N ALA A 16 -23.10 -1.17 13.01
CA ALA A 16 -21.84 -1.87 13.11
C ALA A 16 -20.84 -0.87 13.73
N PRO A 17 -20.17 -1.19 14.84
CA PRO A 17 -19.13 -0.32 15.34
C PRO A 17 -18.08 -0.25 14.23
N THR A 18 -17.96 0.90 13.60
CA THR A 18 -16.81 1.22 12.76
C THR A 18 -15.60 1.17 13.69
N VAL A 19 -14.94 0.02 13.76
CA VAL A 19 -13.63 -0.13 14.36
C VAL A 19 -12.69 0.62 13.43
N SER A 20 -12.60 1.93 13.65
CA SER A 20 -11.52 2.74 13.11
C SER A 20 -10.28 2.29 13.86
N ALA A 21 -9.55 1.30 13.33
CA ALA A 21 -8.18 1.10 13.73
C ALA A 21 -7.46 2.37 13.28
N GLN A 22 -7.30 3.30 14.23
CA GLN A 22 -6.54 4.51 14.02
C GLN A 22 -5.13 4.09 13.61
N ILE A 23 -4.81 4.21 12.32
CA ILE A 23 -3.44 4.47 11.92
C ILE A 23 -3.07 5.71 12.73
N ALA A 24 -2.24 5.51 13.77
CA ALA A 24 -1.88 6.59 14.67
C ALA A 24 -1.38 7.75 13.82
N ALA A 25 -2.07 8.90 13.91
CA ALA A 25 -1.59 10.11 13.26
C ALA A 25 -0.12 10.30 13.67
N PRO A 26 0.77 10.73 12.76
CA PRO A 26 2.15 10.98 13.09
C PRO A 26 2.18 11.87 14.33
N VAL A 27 2.65 11.31 15.45
CA VAL A 27 2.64 11.97 16.74
C VAL A 27 3.46 13.24 16.58
N SER A 28 2.81 14.41 16.67
CA SER A 28 3.50 15.69 16.71
C SER A 28 4.60 15.61 17.76
N SER A 29 5.81 16.07 17.45
CA SER A 29 6.94 15.97 18.38
C SER A 29 6.55 16.56 19.73
N ASN A 30 6.57 15.74 20.79
CA ASN A 30 6.30 16.22 22.15
C ASN A 30 7.41 17.22 22.54
N PRO A 31 7.11 18.53 22.71
CA PRO A 31 8.14 19.52 22.99
C PRO A 31 8.80 19.29 24.36
N ASN A 32 8.08 18.65 25.28
CA ASN A 32 8.53 18.37 26.64
C ASN A 32 9.32 17.06 26.75
N VAL A 33 9.54 16.35 25.64
CA VAL A 33 10.25 15.06 25.65
C VAL A 33 11.65 15.23 26.23
N VAL A 34 12.00 14.38 27.20
CA VAL A 34 13.34 14.28 27.77
C VAL A 34 14.12 13.28 26.93
N LEU A 35 15.32 13.69 26.54
CA LEU A 35 16.17 12.97 25.61
C LEU A 35 17.46 12.54 26.31
N GLU A 36 18.00 11.40 25.92
CA GLU A 36 19.36 10.97 26.29
C GLU A 36 20.27 10.94 25.05
N PRO A 37 21.57 11.25 25.19
CA PRO A 37 22.52 11.07 24.10
C PRO A 37 22.52 9.63 23.59
N TRP A 38 22.52 9.47 22.27
CA TRP A 38 22.60 8.15 21.65
C TRP A 38 23.31 8.24 20.30
N THR A 39 24.12 7.23 20.01
CA THR A 39 24.82 7.09 18.74
C THR A 39 24.34 5.82 18.06
N TYR A 40 23.78 5.98 16.86
CA TYR A 40 23.56 4.86 15.94
C TYR A 40 24.84 4.59 15.16
N THR A 41 25.20 3.31 15.01
CA THR A 41 26.36 2.89 14.20
C THR A 41 25.99 1.73 13.29
N GLU A 42 26.56 1.71 12.09
CA GLU A 42 26.43 0.62 11.14
C GLU A 42 27.69 0.48 10.30
N ASN A 43 28.18 -0.76 10.16
CA ASN A 43 29.38 -1.12 9.41
C ASN A 43 29.22 -2.40 8.57
N PHE A 44 28.04 -3.04 8.56
CA PHE A 44 27.68 -4.16 7.69
C PHE A 44 28.58 -5.41 7.75
N GLU A 45 29.51 -5.51 8.71
CA GLU A 45 30.49 -6.59 8.80
C GLU A 45 29.89 -7.96 9.11
N ASP A 46 28.67 -7.99 9.67
CA ASP A 46 27.89 -9.20 9.89
C ASP A 46 27.20 -9.73 8.61
N ARG A 47 27.34 -9.01 7.48
CA ARG A 47 26.70 -9.26 6.19
C ARG A 47 25.18 -9.22 6.24
N GLU A 48 24.62 -8.48 7.18
CA GLU A 48 23.18 -8.22 7.30
C GLU A 48 22.85 -6.79 6.82
N LEU A 49 21.60 -6.58 6.39
CA LEU A 49 21.17 -5.29 5.88
C LEU A 49 20.78 -4.30 6.98
N GLY A 50 20.50 -4.76 8.21
CA GLY A 50 20.17 -3.86 9.33
C GLY A 50 19.04 -2.86 9.04
N ALA A 51 17.99 -3.30 8.33
CA ALA A 51 16.85 -2.47 7.89
C ALA A 51 17.22 -1.30 6.96
N TRP A 52 18.31 -1.44 6.21
CA TRP A 52 18.59 -0.59 5.06
C TRP A 52 17.88 -1.12 3.81
N ALA A 53 17.30 -0.19 3.03
CA ALA A 53 16.67 -0.49 1.75
C ALA A 53 17.20 0.47 0.68
N SER A 54 17.10 0.09 -0.60
CA SER A 54 17.44 0.99 -1.70
C SER A 54 16.57 2.25 -1.71
N TYR A 55 17.15 3.37 -2.14
CA TYR A 55 16.43 4.63 -2.34
C TYR A 55 16.88 5.35 -3.62
N PRO A 56 15.99 5.64 -4.60
CA PRO A 56 14.58 5.26 -4.64
C PRO A 56 14.36 3.73 -4.50
N HIS A 57 13.16 3.35 -4.05
CA HIS A 57 12.86 1.94 -3.84
C HIS A 57 12.86 1.16 -5.16
N TRP A 58 13.18 -0.13 -5.07
CA TRP A 58 12.91 -1.04 -6.18
C TRP A 58 11.40 -1.30 -6.30
N GLN A 59 10.92 -1.66 -7.49
CA GLN A 59 9.50 -1.94 -7.73
C GLN A 59 8.97 -3.09 -6.84
N ASP A 60 9.74 -4.17 -6.73
CA ASP A 60 9.54 -5.22 -5.72
C ASP A 60 10.45 -4.96 -4.52
N ILE A 61 9.91 -4.37 -3.46
CA ILE A 61 10.69 -4.01 -2.26
C ILE A 61 11.12 -5.22 -1.44
N ALA A 62 10.55 -6.40 -1.68
CA ALA A 62 10.98 -7.64 -1.04
C ALA A 62 12.07 -8.37 -1.83
N TYR A 63 12.15 -8.09 -3.14
CA TYR A 63 13.13 -8.68 -4.04
C TYR A 63 13.90 -7.61 -4.83
N ASN A 64 14.85 -6.97 -4.15
CA ASN A 64 15.93 -6.24 -4.83
C ASN A 64 17.20 -7.11 -4.88
N GLN A 65 17.56 -7.59 -6.08
CA GLN A 65 18.74 -8.42 -6.30
C GLN A 65 20.05 -7.62 -6.37
N GLU A 66 19.93 -6.32 -6.64
CA GLU A 66 21.04 -5.41 -6.88
C GLU A 66 21.40 -4.59 -5.64
N PHE A 67 20.80 -4.87 -4.48
CA PHE A 67 21.07 -4.19 -3.20
C PHE A 67 21.41 -5.21 -2.11
N ARG A 68 22.67 -5.22 -1.63
CA ARG A 68 23.14 -6.19 -0.64
C ARG A 68 24.38 -5.70 0.14
N PRO A 69 24.66 -6.25 1.33
CA PRO A 69 25.97 -6.15 1.97
C PRO A 69 27.01 -6.95 1.17
N ASN A 70 28.08 -6.32 0.72
CA ASN A 70 29.18 -6.96 0.02
C ASN A 70 30.45 -6.10 -0.01
N GLU A 71 31.55 -6.66 -0.51
CA GLU A 71 32.72 -5.89 -0.95
C GLU A 71 32.34 -4.98 -2.14
N MET A 72 32.65 -3.68 -2.05
CA MET A 72 32.40 -2.73 -3.14
C MET A 72 33.36 -2.95 -4.31
N MET A 73 34.62 -3.26 -3.98
CA MET A 73 35.64 -3.73 -4.91
C MET A 73 36.22 -5.05 -4.41
N PRO A 74 36.55 -6.01 -5.29
CA PRO A 74 37.18 -7.26 -4.87
C PRO A 74 38.44 -7.00 -4.03
N GLY A 75 38.49 -7.58 -2.82
CA GLY A 75 39.60 -7.39 -1.90
C GLY A 75 39.51 -6.14 -1.01
N ASP A 76 38.41 -5.39 -1.07
CA ASP A 76 38.11 -4.39 -0.05
C ASP A 76 38.05 -5.07 1.34
N PRO A 77 38.69 -4.51 2.37
CA PRO A 77 38.75 -5.14 3.69
C PRO A 77 37.44 -5.04 4.49
N ASN A 78 36.53 -4.15 4.08
CA ASN A 78 35.25 -3.91 4.74
C ASN A 78 34.08 -4.45 3.91
N ILE A 79 33.01 -4.84 4.60
CA ILE A 79 31.70 -5.07 3.98
C ILE A 79 30.92 -3.76 3.98
N SER A 80 30.26 -3.46 2.88
CA SER A 80 29.47 -2.24 2.71
C SER A 80 28.14 -2.56 2.07
N VAL A 81 27.17 -1.67 2.14
CA VAL A 81 26.03 -1.75 1.23
C VAL A 81 26.53 -1.49 -0.18
N VAL A 82 26.17 -2.37 -1.11
CA VAL A 82 26.40 -2.18 -2.54
C VAL A 82 25.06 -2.19 -3.25
N GLN A 83 24.74 -1.09 -3.92
CA GLN A 83 23.66 -0.99 -4.88
C GLN A 83 24.22 -0.94 -6.30
N LYS A 84 23.79 -1.83 -7.19
CA LYS A 84 24.01 -1.69 -8.64
C LYS A 84 22.77 -1.08 -9.29
N VAL A 85 22.97 -0.06 -10.12
CA VAL A 85 21.93 0.59 -10.91
C VAL A 85 22.32 0.54 -12.38
N THR A 86 21.42 0.03 -13.21
CA THR A 86 21.59 -0.03 -14.66
C THR A 86 20.55 0.88 -15.29
N ALA A 87 21.02 1.91 -16.00
CA ALA A 87 20.13 2.71 -16.84
C ALA A 87 19.69 1.89 -18.05
N TYR A 88 18.43 1.99 -18.45
CA TYR A 88 17.93 1.30 -19.66
C TYR A 88 18.06 2.15 -20.93
N THR A 89 18.12 3.48 -20.77
CA THR A 89 18.31 4.47 -21.82
C THR A 89 19.18 5.61 -21.30
N ASN A 90 19.60 6.52 -22.17
CA ASN A 90 20.37 7.72 -21.86
C ASN A 90 19.52 8.76 -21.10
N VAL A 91 19.30 8.53 -19.81
CA VAL A 91 18.43 9.33 -18.93
C VAL A 91 19.05 9.50 -17.55
N ASP A 92 18.52 10.43 -16.74
CA ASP A 92 18.99 10.62 -15.37
C ASP A 92 18.74 9.35 -14.54
N ALA A 93 19.78 8.81 -13.91
CA ALA A 93 19.70 7.68 -12.98
C ALA A 93 19.94 8.12 -11.53
N TYR A 94 19.38 7.36 -10.59
CA TYR A 94 19.47 7.64 -9.16
C TYR A 94 19.88 6.38 -8.40
N ALA A 95 20.78 6.54 -7.44
CA ALA A 95 21.24 5.46 -6.57
C ALA A 95 21.34 5.96 -5.14
N GLY A 96 21.05 5.10 -4.17
CA GLY A 96 20.93 5.50 -2.78
C GLY A 96 20.40 4.41 -1.86
N ALA A 97 20.34 4.74 -0.58
CA ALA A 97 19.85 3.86 0.47
C ALA A 97 19.10 4.66 1.54
N GLN A 98 18.19 4.02 2.25
CA GLN A 98 17.44 4.64 3.34
C GLN A 98 17.20 3.67 4.49
N LYS A 99 16.98 4.23 5.69
CA LYS A 99 16.65 3.52 6.91
C LYS A 99 15.68 4.34 7.76
N LEU A 100 14.70 3.66 8.37
CA LEU A 100 13.87 4.26 9.41
C LEU A 100 14.71 4.46 10.67
N LEU A 101 14.62 5.65 11.26
CA LEU A 101 15.45 6.04 12.39
C LEU A 101 14.70 7.00 13.29
N ASP A 102 14.31 6.54 14.49
CA ASP A 102 13.63 7.35 15.49
C ASP A 102 14.66 8.02 16.41
N MET A 103 15.06 9.24 16.05
CA MET A 103 16.05 10.04 16.78
C MET A 103 15.65 11.51 16.80
N TYR A 104 16.39 12.30 17.57
CA TYR A 104 16.22 13.74 17.67
C TYR A 104 17.54 14.44 17.35
N LEU A 105 17.49 15.32 16.34
CA LEU A 105 18.55 16.29 16.07
C LEU A 105 18.54 17.36 17.16
N MET A 106 19.69 17.55 17.79
CA MET A 106 19.95 18.58 18.80
C MET A 106 21.22 19.36 18.43
N PRO A 107 21.42 20.59 18.94
CA PRO A 107 22.71 21.27 18.84
C PRO A 107 23.85 20.36 19.30
N GLY A 108 24.83 20.12 18.42
CA GLY A 108 25.92 19.16 18.65
C GLY A 108 25.75 17.80 17.97
N ALA A 109 24.59 17.51 17.36
CA ALA A 109 24.42 16.30 16.56
C ALA A 109 25.42 16.27 15.39
N LYS A 110 25.93 15.07 15.09
CA LYS A 110 26.92 14.83 14.05
C LYS A 110 26.68 13.49 13.37
N LEU A 111 26.61 13.50 12.05
CA LEU A 111 26.64 12.30 11.22
C LEU A 111 28.00 12.21 10.54
N SER A 112 28.66 11.05 10.65
CA SER A 112 29.83 10.67 9.87
C SER A 112 29.52 9.39 9.09
N PHE A 113 30.04 9.27 7.88
CA PHE A 113 29.88 8.08 7.04
C PHE A 113 30.96 8.08 5.96
N ARG A 114 31.11 6.97 5.24
CA ARG A 114 31.83 6.96 3.96
C ARG A 114 30.93 6.51 2.83
N TYR A 115 31.22 7.01 1.64
CA TYR A 115 30.51 6.62 0.43
C TYR A 115 31.49 6.28 -0.70
N TYR A 116 31.02 5.50 -1.66
CA TYR A 116 31.73 5.19 -2.89
C TYR A 116 30.73 5.27 -4.05
N LEU A 117 31.03 6.09 -5.05
CA LEU A 117 30.28 6.14 -6.31
C LEU A 117 31.16 5.56 -7.43
N LYS A 118 30.89 4.32 -7.85
CA LYS A 118 31.62 3.69 -8.95
C LYS A 118 30.89 3.97 -10.25
N SER A 119 31.41 4.91 -11.04
CA SER A 119 30.81 5.29 -12.32
C SER A 119 31.81 6.07 -13.18
N ASN A 120 31.64 5.98 -14.49
CA ASN A 120 32.30 6.86 -15.45
C ASN A 120 31.55 8.21 -15.58
N THR A 121 30.22 8.17 -15.43
CA THR A 121 29.35 9.34 -15.41
C THR A 121 29.57 10.12 -14.11
N PRO A 122 29.93 11.42 -14.17
CA PRO A 122 29.99 12.26 -12.99
C PRO A 122 28.62 12.33 -12.31
N SER A 123 28.59 12.14 -10.99
CA SER A 123 27.39 12.45 -10.20
C SER A 123 27.25 13.96 -10.07
N GLU A 124 26.03 14.46 -10.24
CA GLU A 124 25.69 15.89 -10.05
C GLU A 124 25.73 16.26 -8.57
N PHE A 125 25.13 15.43 -7.72
CA PHE A 125 25.11 15.62 -6.27
C PHE A 125 25.10 14.29 -5.51
N TYR A 126 25.50 14.35 -4.24
CA TYR A 126 25.19 13.37 -3.21
C TYR A 126 24.46 14.08 -2.07
N LYS A 127 23.22 13.69 -1.80
CA LYS A 127 22.36 14.30 -0.78
C LYS A 127 22.21 13.37 0.42
N VAL A 128 22.32 13.95 1.60
CA VAL A 128 21.84 13.34 2.86
C VAL A 128 20.47 13.93 3.18
N ARG A 129 19.50 13.08 3.49
CA ARG A 129 18.10 13.44 3.71
C ARG A 129 17.63 12.92 5.06
N PHE A 130 16.98 13.77 5.84
CA PHE A 130 16.25 13.38 7.04
C PHE A 130 14.75 13.61 6.86
N ALA A 131 13.93 12.63 7.21
CA ALA A 131 12.48 12.79 7.30
C ALA A 131 12.15 13.44 8.66
N ALA A 132 11.69 14.70 8.69
CA ALA A 132 11.53 15.48 9.92
C ALA A 132 10.07 15.89 10.21
N GLY A 133 9.11 15.03 9.86
CA GLY A 133 7.69 15.22 10.20
C GLY A 133 7.13 16.54 9.68
N GLU A 134 6.69 17.41 10.60
CA GLU A 134 6.13 18.73 10.29
C GLU A 134 7.10 19.66 9.53
N TYR A 135 8.42 19.44 9.69
CA TYR A 135 9.44 20.20 8.96
C TYR A 135 9.69 19.63 7.56
N GLY A 136 9.04 18.54 7.18
CA GLY A 136 9.27 17.86 5.90
C GLY A 136 10.67 17.25 5.80
N LYS A 137 11.23 17.21 4.59
CA LYS A 137 12.58 16.72 4.32
C LYS A 137 13.62 17.78 4.72
N LEU A 138 14.67 17.39 5.44
CA LEU A 138 15.87 18.20 5.66
C LEU A 138 16.98 17.65 4.76
N GLU A 139 17.63 18.51 3.98
CA GLU A 139 18.67 18.10 3.04
C GLU A 139 20.04 18.70 3.39
N TYR A 140 21.10 17.94 3.14
CA TYR A 140 22.47 18.43 3.04
C TYR A 140 23.06 17.96 1.71
N THR A 141 23.69 18.86 0.95
CA THR A 141 24.09 18.58 -0.45
C THR A 141 25.61 18.66 -0.63
N ILE A 142 26.21 17.52 -0.99
CA ILE A 142 27.58 17.45 -1.50
C ILE A 142 27.51 17.58 -3.03
N ASN A 143 27.87 18.75 -3.56
CA ASN A 143 27.90 18.99 -5.00
C ASN A 143 29.13 18.36 -5.64
N ASN A 144 28.98 17.80 -6.84
CA ASN A 144 30.05 17.16 -7.60
C ASN A 144 30.89 16.19 -6.74
N PRO A 145 30.26 15.19 -6.08
CA PRO A 145 30.96 14.26 -5.20
C PRO A 145 32.07 13.52 -5.96
N GLU A 146 33.16 13.24 -5.25
CA GLU A 146 34.24 12.43 -5.82
C GLU A 146 33.76 10.99 -6.08
N ARG A 147 34.34 10.36 -7.08
CA ARG A 147 33.94 9.03 -7.57
C ARG A 147 35.13 8.09 -7.68
N ASN A 148 34.86 6.79 -7.79
CA ASN A 148 35.83 5.71 -7.98
C ASN A 148 36.88 5.60 -6.85
N LYS A 149 36.51 6.04 -5.64
CA LYS A 149 37.24 5.84 -4.39
C LYS A 149 36.28 5.98 -3.22
N TRP A 150 36.69 5.47 -2.07
CA TRP A 150 36.02 5.74 -0.80
C TRP A 150 36.27 7.19 -0.36
N VAL A 151 35.21 7.88 0.02
CA VAL A 151 35.25 9.25 0.53
C VAL A 151 34.59 9.28 1.90
N THR A 152 35.29 9.80 2.90
CA THR A 152 34.71 10.06 4.22
C THR A 152 34.03 11.43 4.20
N ALA A 153 32.79 11.48 4.67
CA ALA A 153 32.01 12.69 4.83
C ALA A 153 31.51 12.81 6.27
N SER A 154 31.29 14.05 6.70
CA SER A 154 30.60 14.32 7.95
C SER A 154 29.82 15.61 7.84
N LEU A 155 28.68 15.69 8.51
CA LEU A 155 27.90 16.91 8.63
C LEU A 155 27.43 17.10 10.08
N SER A 156 27.40 18.35 10.50
CA SER A 156 26.98 18.78 11.82
C SER A 156 25.54 19.31 11.80
N PHE A 157 24.95 19.47 12.99
CA PHE A 157 23.68 20.17 13.15
C PHE A 157 23.70 21.58 12.51
N ASN A 158 24.82 22.30 12.60
CA ASN A 158 24.93 23.64 12.04
C ASN A 158 24.90 23.64 10.51
N ASP A 159 25.50 22.64 9.87
CA ASP A 159 25.45 22.46 8.42
C ASP A 159 24.01 22.22 7.96
N LEU A 160 23.27 21.37 8.69
CA LEU A 160 21.84 21.14 8.41
C LEU A 160 21.00 22.41 8.59
N VAL A 161 21.24 23.20 9.63
CA VAL A 161 20.53 24.47 9.85
C VAL A 161 20.82 25.46 8.73
N ALA A 162 22.06 25.52 8.24
CA ALA A 162 22.44 26.40 7.14
C ALA A 162 21.70 26.07 5.83
N GLU A 163 21.57 24.79 5.48
CA GLU A 163 20.79 24.36 4.31
C GLU A 163 19.27 24.35 4.55
N ASN A 164 18.83 24.30 5.81
CA ASN A 164 17.41 24.21 6.18
C ASN A 164 17.02 25.28 7.21
N PRO A 165 16.87 26.56 6.81
CA PRO A 165 16.58 27.66 7.73
C PRO A 165 15.32 27.48 8.58
N LYS A 166 14.37 26.64 8.14
CA LYS A 166 13.13 26.30 8.88
C LYS A 166 13.36 25.64 10.25
N ILE A 167 14.55 25.07 10.49
CA ILE A 167 14.94 24.50 11.78
C ILE A 167 15.89 25.40 12.59
N ALA A 168 16.17 26.62 12.12
CA ALA A 168 17.02 27.56 12.84
C ALA A 168 16.45 27.88 14.23
N GLY A 169 17.32 27.90 15.25
CA GLY A 169 16.95 28.15 16.65
C GLY A 169 16.20 27.02 17.36
N LYS A 170 15.87 25.92 16.65
CA LYS A 170 15.22 24.75 17.25
C LYS A 170 16.21 23.99 18.13
N GLN A 171 15.76 23.64 19.34
CA GLN A 171 16.58 22.89 20.30
C GLN A 171 16.47 21.37 20.12
N LYS A 172 15.38 20.91 19.51
CA LYS A 172 15.08 19.49 19.26
C LYS A 172 14.28 19.40 17.97
N VAL A 173 14.69 18.55 17.04
CA VAL A 173 13.93 18.21 15.82
C VAL A 173 13.85 16.69 15.72
N LYS A 174 12.63 16.13 15.76
CA LYS A 174 12.44 14.69 15.59
C LYS A 174 12.72 14.30 14.14
N ILE A 175 13.50 13.24 13.95
CA ILE A 175 13.68 12.58 12.66
C ILE A 175 13.07 11.19 12.70
N TYR A 176 12.60 10.73 11.55
CA TYR A 176 11.91 9.44 11.38
C TYR A 176 12.65 8.51 10.41
N ALA A 177 13.52 9.07 9.57
CA ALA A 177 14.33 8.31 8.62
C ALA A 177 15.57 9.10 8.23
N LEU A 178 16.58 8.36 7.78
CA LEU A 178 17.80 8.82 7.12
C LEU A 178 17.84 8.21 5.72
N ALA A 179 18.14 9.02 4.71
CA ALA A 179 18.38 8.54 3.35
C ALA A 179 19.58 9.23 2.72
N PHE A 180 20.24 8.49 1.84
CA PHE A 180 21.31 8.96 0.97
C PHE A 180 20.85 8.80 -0.47
N ILE A 181 21.12 9.79 -1.32
CA ILE A 181 20.77 9.72 -2.75
C ILE A 181 21.76 10.49 -3.60
N SER A 182 22.16 9.89 -4.71
CA SER A 182 23.03 10.49 -5.72
C SER A 182 22.33 10.46 -7.08
N LYS A 183 22.55 11.53 -7.86
CA LYS A 183 22.00 11.69 -9.21
C LYS A 183 23.12 11.62 -10.24
N PHE A 184 22.94 10.78 -11.25
CA PHE A 184 23.83 10.61 -12.39
C PHE A 184 23.09 11.06 -13.65
N PRO A 185 23.35 12.29 -14.14
CA PRO A 185 22.68 12.80 -15.33
C PRO A 185 23.10 12.01 -16.57
N ASP A 186 22.16 11.78 -17.49
CA ASP A 186 22.41 11.11 -18.78
C ASP A 186 23.25 9.81 -18.63
N ALA A 187 22.78 8.91 -17.78
CA ALA A 187 23.47 7.67 -17.47
C ALA A 187 23.52 6.74 -18.69
N ASP A 188 24.71 6.19 -18.96
CA ASP A 188 24.96 5.29 -20.09
C ASP A 188 24.50 3.86 -19.76
N PRO A 189 23.56 3.27 -20.52
CA PRO A 189 23.13 1.88 -20.33
C PRO A 189 24.26 0.85 -20.38
N ALA A 190 25.36 1.13 -21.09
CA ALA A 190 26.51 0.25 -21.18
C ALA A 190 27.41 0.27 -19.92
N MET A 191 27.17 1.21 -18.99
CA MET A 191 28.03 1.46 -17.82
C MET A 191 27.20 1.48 -16.53
N PRO A 192 27.06 0.34 -15.82
CA PRO A 192 26.32 0.32 -14.55
C PRO A 192 26.97 1.22 -13.51
N ILE A 193 26.13 1.87 -12.71
CA ILE A 193 26.51 2.67 -11.55
C ILE A 193 26.54 1.74 -10.34
N TYR A 194 27.57 1.84 -9.50
CA TYR A 194 27.54 1.26 -8.17
C TYR A 194 27.56 2.35 -7.11
N PHE A 195 26.66 2.25 -6.15
CA PHE A 195 26.57 3.10 -4.98
C PHE A 195 26.95 2.28 -3.75
N GLY A 196 27.86 2.80 -2.94
CA GLY A 196 28.28 2.19 -1.70
C GLY A 196 28.22 3.14 -0.51
N ILE A 197 27.79 2.63 0.64
CA ILE A 197 27.83 3.32 1.93
C ILE A 197 28.35 2.37 3.01
N ASP A 198 29.11 2.94 3.96
CA ASP A 198 29.73 2.20 5.05
C ASP A 198 30.11 3.16 6.21
N ASP A 199 30.61 2.62 7.32
CA ASP A 199 31.16 3.33 8.49
C ASP A 199 30.22 4.44 9.00
N ILE A 200 28.92 4.16 9.08
CA ILE A 200 27.90 5.13 9.48
C ILE A 200 27.95 5.30 11.00
N SER A 201 28.09 6.54 11.47
CA SER A 201 28.00 6.90 12.88
C SER A 201 27.20 8.19 13.01
N PHE A 202 26.01 8.09 13.61
CA PHE A 202 25.14 9.23 13.85
C PHE A 202 24.95 9.47 15.34
N SER A 203 25.69 10.44 15.86
CA SER A 203 25.60 10.90 17.25
C SER A 203 24.54 11.99 17.37
N ALA A 204 23.45 11.69 18.05
CA ALA A 204 22.39 12.63 18.35
C ALA A 204 21.73 12.25 19.68
N SER A 205 20.40 12.30 19.75
CA SER A 205 19.66 11.91 20.95
C SER A 205 18.48 11.01 20.60
N ARG A 206 18.02 10.25 21.58
CA ARG A 206 16.76 9.50 21.52
C ARG A 206 15.91 9.81 22.75
N GLU A 207 14.63 9.46 22.70
CA GLU A 207 13.77 9.54 23.87
C GLU A 207 14.31 8.66 25.01
N THR A 208 14.37 9.21 26.22
CA THR A 208 14.86 8.47 27.39
C THR A 208 13.90 7.37 27.77
N ALA A 209 14.27 6.11 27.52
CA ALA A 209 13.42 4.94 27.79
C ALA A 209 13.47 4.48 29.26
N PHE A 210 12.41 3.76 29.67
CA PHE A 210 12.38 3.04 30.94
C PHE A 210 13.37 1.86 30.92
N ARG A 211 14.16 1.72 31.99
CA ARG A 211 15.15 0.64 32.17
C ARG A 211 14.53 -0.45 33.03
N PHE A 212 14.07 -1.53 32.41
CA PHE A 212 13.42 -2.65 33.09
C PHE A 212 14.41 -3.44 33.96
N ASN A 213 14.06 -3.67 35.22
CA ASN A 213 14.71 -4.62 36.11
C ASN A 213 13.93 -5.94 36.15
N THR A 214 12.60 -5.87 36.12
CA THR A 214 11.71 -7.04 36.05
C THR A 214 10.46 -6.68 35.24
N PRO A 215 9.99 -7.54 34.33
CA PRO A 215 10.64 -8.77 33.87
C PRO A 215 11.89 -8.47 33.03
N GLU A 216 12.72 -9.49 32.79
CA GLU A 216 13.77 -9.38 31.78
C GLU A 216 13.15 -9.20 30.39
N MET A 217 13.73 -8.31 29.58
CA MET A 217 13.20 -7.93 28.28
C MET A 217 14.20 -8.23 27.15
N TYR A 218 13.68 -8.60 25.99
CA TYR A 218 14.30 -8.41 24.69
C TYR A 218 13.98 -7.01 24.16
N LYS A 219 14.90 -6.43 23.40
CA LYS A 219 14.70 -5.21 22.62
C LYS A 219 15.15 -5.46 21.19
N LEU A 220 14.18 -5.58 20.29
CA LEU A 220 14.48 -5.71 18.86
C LEU A 220 14.89 -4.33 18.31
N PRO A 221 15.89 -4.23 17.41
CA PRO A 221 16.45 -2.95 16.97
C PRO A 221 15.43 -2.00 16.34
N GLU A 222 14.54 -2.55 15.50
CA GLU A 222 13.65 -1.78 14.62
C GLU A 222 12.24 -1.54 15.19
N TYR A 223 11.97 -1.99 16.42
CA TYR A 223 10.64 -1.89 17.05
C TYR A 223 10.69 -1.09 18.33
N ALA A 224 9.65 -0.28 18.56
CA ALA A 224 9.54 0.54 19.77
C ALA A 224 9.34 -0.32 21.04
N GLN A 225 8.65 -1.45 20.92
CA GLN A 225 8.24 -2.28 22.04
C GLN A 225 9.39 -3.10 22.61
N TYR A 226 9.41 -3.23 23.94
CA TYR A 226 10.19 -4.25 24.67
C TYR A 226 9.36 -5.53 24.81
N ILE A 227 9.99 -6.70 24.71
CA ILE A 227 9.30 -8.00 24.74
C ILE A 227 9.80 -8.78 25.95
N PRO A 228 8.95 -9.17 26.92
CA PRO A 228 9.38 -10.03 28.02
C PRO A 228 10.02 -11.32 27.52
N LYS A 229 11.08 -11.79 28.18
CA LYS A 229 11.75 -13.04 27.78
C LYS A 229 10.89 -14.30 27.91
N LYS A 230 9.75 -14.21 28.59
CA LYS A 230 8.79 -15.29 28.79
C LYS A 230 7.37 -14.75 28.59
N HIS A 231 6.52 -15.56 28.00
CA HIS A 231 5.07 -15.33 28.05
C HIS A 231 4.53 -15.59 29.46
N TYR A 232 3.27 -15.23 29.65
CA TYR A 232 2.50 -15.46 30.87
C TYR A 232 1.33 -16.38 30.56
N TYR A 233 0.71 -16.91 31.61
CA TYR A 233 -0.58 -17.56 31.50
C TYR A 233 -1.67 -16.81 32.27
N ALA A 234 -2.92 -17.12 31.94
CA ALA A 234 -4.07 -16.57 32.65
C ALA A 234 -3.96 -16.85 34.16
N GLY A 235 -4.08 -15.79 34.95
CA GLY A 235 -3.93 -15.81 36.40
C GLY A 235 -2.49 -15.78 36.90
N ASP A 236 -1.46 -15.62 36.07
CA ASP A 236 -0.12 -15.38 36.59
C ASP A 236 -0.01 -13.99 37.25
N ASN A 237 1.00 -13.81 38.10
CA ASN A 237 1.32 -12.50 38.68
C ASN A 237 2.35 -11.80 37.79
N PHE A 238 1.94 -10.71 37.16
CA PHE A 238 2.83 -9.80 36.46
C PHE A 238 3.48 -8.85 37.46
N VAL A 239 4.81 -8.81 37.46
CA VAL A 239 5.61 -7.89 38.27
C VAL A 239 6.40 -7.00 37.31
N LEU A 240 6.28 -5.69 37.50
CA LEU A 240 7.06 -4.71 36.78
C LEU A 240 7.84 -3.84 37.76
N SER A 241 9.15 -3.76 37.57
CA SER A 241 10.05 -2.85 38.27
C SER A 241 11.17 -2.37 37.35
N GLY A 242 11.71 -1.19 37.64
CA GLY A 242 12.79 -0.61 36.87
C GLY A 242 13.09 0.81 37.27
N GLN A 243 13.92 1.47 36.48
CA GLN A 243 14.36 2.84 36.70
C GLN A 243 14.06 3.69 35.49
N TRP A 244 13.73 4.95 35.73
CA TRP A 244 13.65 5.96 34.68
C TRP A 244 14.63 7.08 35.00
N PRO A 245 15.71 7.27 34.21
CA PRO A 245 16.76 8.25 34.51
C PRO A 245 16.32 9.69 34.15
N LEU A 246 15.22 10.15 34.75
CA LEU A 246 14.64 11.49 34.57
C LEU A 246 13.88 11.94 35.83
N ASP A 247 13.62 13.25 35.96
CA ASP A 247 12.86 13.79 37.09
C ASP A 247 11.34 13.63 36.91
N ALA A 248 10.89 12.37 36.78
CA ALA A 248 9.47 12.04 36.82
C ALA A 248 8.90 12.27 38.23
N LYS A 249 7.80 13.01 38.29
CA LYS A 249 6.97 13.13 39.49
C LYS A 249 5.96 12.00 39.59
N ARG A 250 5.55 11.44 38.45
CA ARG A 250 4.60 10.33 38.34
C ARG A 250 5.00 9.48 37.14
N VAL A 251 4.86 8.16 37.26
CA VAL A 251 4.91 7.25 36.11
C VAL A 251 3.59 6.50 36.07
N SER A 252 2.84 6.66 35.00
CA SER A 252 1.60 5.92 34.78
C SER A 252 1.84 4.73 33.85
N MET A 253 1.06 3.67 34.06
CA MET A 253 1.02 2.50 33.21
C MET A 253 -0.41 2.26 32.72
N GLU A 254 -0.53 1.92 31.45
CA GLU A 254 -1.76 1.44 30.83
C GLU A 254 -1.48 0.12 30.09
N ILE A 255 -2.36 -0.88 30.22
CA ILE A 255 -2.29 -2.11 29.44
C ILE A 255 -3.51 -2.16 28.53
N LEU A 256 -3.27 -2.27 27.23
CA LEU A 256 -4.24 -2.22 26.15
C LEU A 256 -4.25 -3.54 25.37
N SER A 257 -5.35 -3.87 24.70
CA SER A 257 -5.30 -4.88 23.65
C SER A 257 -4.32 -4.45 22.55
N PHE A 258 -3.57 -5.42 22.01
CA PHE A 258 -2.65 -5.16 20.90
C PHE A 258 -3.39 -4.76 19.62
N THR A 259 -4.52 -5.39 19.33
CA THR A 259 -5.26 -5.25 18.06
C THR A 259 -6.33 -4.16 18.12
N ASP A 260 -6.87 -3.88 19.30
CA ASP A 260 -7.79 -2.78 19.57
C ASP A 260 -7.27 -1.94 20.76
N GLN A 261 -6.44 -0.95 20.45
CA GLN A 261 -5.82 -0.11 21.47
C GLN A 261 -6.81 0.83 22.18
N ALA A 262 -8.08 0.93 21.74
CA ALA A 262 -9.13 1.62 22.50
C ALA A 262 -9.58 0.80 23.73
N LYS A 263 -9.33 -0.51 23.72
CA LYS A 263 -9.69 -1.43 24.80
C LYS A 263 -8.58 -1.51 25.87
N SER A 264 -8.79 -0.75 26.95
CA SER A 264 -7.92 -0.77 28.13
C SER A 264 -8.32 -1.86 29.13
N PHE A 265 -7.34 -2.61 29.64
CA PHE A 265 -7.50 -3.67 30.64
C PHE A 265 -7.00 -3.26 32.03
N TYR A 266 -6.02 -2.36 32.09
CA TYR A 266 -5.46 -1.93 33.36
C TYR A 266 -4.88 -0.53 33.26
N LYS A 267 -5.06 0.26 34.32
CA LYS A 267 -4.43 1.58 34.51
C LYS A 267 -3.98 1.71 35.95
N ALA A 268 -2.74 2.10 36.17
CA ALA A 268 -2.24 2.41 37.50
C ALA A 268 -1.05 3.34 37.44
N ASP A 269 -0.72 3.94 38.58
CA ASP A 269 0.56 4.62 38.77
C ASP A 269 1.56 3.67 39.40
N LEU A 270 2.81 3.78 38.97
CA LEU A 270 3.92 3.08 39.60
C LEU A 270 4.24 3.76 40.93
N ILE A 271 4.59 2.94 41.92
CA ILE A 271 5.07 3.34 43.24
C ILE A 271 6.56 3.65 43.12
N LYS A 272 6.95 4.86 43.54
CA LYS A 272 8.33 5.31 43.60
C LYS A 272 8.98 4.90 44.92
N ASN A 273 10.07 4.14 44.86
CA ASN A 273 10.90 3.77 46.00
C ASN A 273 12.35 4.16 45.72
N GLY A 274 12.78 5.32 46.23
CA GLY A 274 14.07 5.90 45.84
C GLY A 274 14.09 6.28 44.35
N SER A 275 15.01 5.69 43.59
CA SER A 275 15.10 5.82 42.13
C SER A 275 14.21 4.85 41.36
N ASP A 276 13.71 3.81 42.03
CA ASP A 276 13.01 2.71 41.38
C ASP A 276 11.51 3.00 41.29
N TRP A 277 10.92 2.52 40.21
CA TRP A 277 9.48 2.53 39.97
C TRP A 277 8.99 1.09 39.85
N SER A 278 7.87 0.79 40.49
CA SER A 278 7.30 -0.56 40.49
C SER A 278 5.78 -0.53 40.58
N ILE A 279 5.14 -1.61 40.15
CA ILE A 279 3.72 -1.85 40.45
C ILE A 279 3.61 -2.87 41.59
N LYS A 280 2.47 -2.85 42.30
CA LYS A 280 2.07 -4.04 43.08
C LYS A 280 1.88 -5.21 42.11
N PRO A 281 2.21 -6.46 42.51
CA PRO A 281 1.99 -7.63 41.66
C PRO A 281 0.57 -7.63 41.08
N LEU A 282 0.48 -7.62 39.76
CA LEU A 282 -0.77 -7.55 39.02
C LEU A 282 -1.19 -8.97 38.62
N LYS A 283 -2.36 -9.41 39.10
CA LYS A 283 -2.94 -10.67 38.64
C LYS A 283 -3.43 -10.50 37.20
N LEU A 284 -2.88 -11.26 36.25
CA LEU A 284 -3.29 -11.24 34.84
C LEU A 284 -4.59 -12.02 34.65
N ALA A 285 -5.71 -11.47 35.13
CA ALA A 285 -7.05 -12.01 34.92
C ALA A 285 -7.63 -11.63 33.54
N PHE A 286 -6.77 -11.30 32.58
CA PHE A 286 -7.19 -10.95 31.22
C PHE A 286 -7.37 -12.23 30.39
N PRO A 287 -8.15 -12.19 29.31
CA PRO A 287 -8.20 -13.28 28.34
C PRO A 287 -6.81 -13.61 27.77
N GLU A 288 -6.67 -14.81 27.21
CA GLU A 288 -5.52 -15.15 26.36
C GLU A 288 -5.41 -14.17 25.18
N GLY A 289 -4.19 -13.90 24.74
CA GLY A 289 -3.91 -12.97 23.64
C GLY A 289 -2.68 -12.09 23.88
N LEU A 290 -2.51 -11.09 23.01
CA LEU A 290 -1.40 -10.14 23.06
C LEU A 290 -1.86 -8.75 23.49
N TYR A 291 -1.07 -8.12 24.35
CA TYR A 291 -1.34 -6.81 24.93
C TYR A 291 -0.15 -5.88 24.79
N ILE A 292 -0.42 -4.57 24.76
CA ILE A 292 0.60 -3.50 24.80
C ILE A 292 0.50 -2.81 26.15
N GLY A 293 1.60 -2.84 26.90
CA GLY A 293 1.84 -1.99 28.06
C GLY A 293 2.48 -0.67 27.62
N ARG A 294 1.91 0.45 28.08
CA ARG A 294 2.44 1.81 27.89
C ARG A 294 2.81 2.41 29.22
N LEU A 295 4.09 2.73 29.38
CA LEU A 295 4.59 3.53 30.50
C LEU A 295 4.72 4.98 30.04
N ASN A 296 4.22 5.93 30.83
CA ASN A 296 4.38 7.36 30.60
C ASN A 296 4.99 8.01 31.84
N ALA A 297 6.12 8.68 31.68
CA ALA A 297 6.71 9.54 32.69
C ALA A 297 6.07 10.94 32.62
N LEU A 298 5.60 11.47 33.75
CA LEU A 298 4.97 12.78 33.83
C LEU A 298 5.66 13.68 34.87
N ASN A 299 5.68 14.97 34.56
CA ASN A 299 6.03 16.05 35.50
C ASN A 299 4.98 17.18 35.43
N ALA A 300 5.28 18.35 36.02
CA ALA A 300 4.36 19.50 36.02
C ALA A 300 4.00 20.01 34.61
N SER A 301 4.82 19.74 33.60
CA SER A 301 4.64 20.15 32.21
C SER A 301 3.90 19.11 31.35
N GLY A 302 3.54 17.95 31.92
CA GLY A 302 2.82 16.87 31.22
C GLY A 302 3.68 15.62 30.99
N ASN A 303 3.39 14.88 29.91
CA ASN A 303 4.17 13.69 29.52
C ASN A 303 5.55 14.12 29.02
N ILE A 304 6.61 13.51 29.56
CA ILE A 304 8.01 13.82 29.24
C ILE A 304 8.76 12.64 28.64
N ALA A 305 8.28 11.41 28.77
CA ALA A 305 8.84 10.25 28.08
C ALA A 305 7.87 9.08 28.11
N SER A 306 7.93 8.21 27.11
CA SER A 306 7.09 7.03 26.98
C SER A 306 7.93 5.78 26.68
N THR A 307 7.48 4.62 27.11
CA THR A 307 8.08 3.33 26.75
C THR A 307 6.98 2.30 26.60
N GLU A 308 7.01 1.54 25.50
CA GLU A 308 6.06 0.46 25.24
C GLU A 308 6.71 -0.90 25.50
N PHE A 309 5.93 -1.85 26.00
CA PHE A 309 6.31 -3.25 26.11
C PHE A 309 5.10 -4.15 25.80
N THR A 310 5.33 -5.43 25.55
CA THR A 310 4.24 -6.38 25.29
C THR A 310 3.97 -7.28 26.50
N ILE A 311 2.77 -7.85 26.55
CA ILE A 311 2.44 -8.96 27.45
C ILE A 311 1.71 -9.99 26.60
N HIS A 312 2.29 -11.16 26.42
CA HIS A 312 1.63 -12.31 25.80
C HIS A 312 1.07 -13.21 26.90
N ILE A 313 -0.25 -13.37 26.92
CA ILE A 313 -0.94 -14.36 27.77
C ILE A 313 -1.27 -15.56 26.89
N ALA A 314 -0.43 -16.59 26.96
CA ALA A 314 -0.53 -17.78 26.13
C ALA A 314 -1.54 -18.80 26.71
N PRO A 315 -2.07 -19.72 25.90
CA PRO A 315 -2.96 -20.78 26.37
C PRO A 315 -2.24 -21.85 27.20
N LYS A 316 -2.92 -22.43 28.19
CA LYS A 316 -2.42 -23.57 28.98
C LYS A 316 -2.79 -24.91 28.35
N ASN A 317 -2.00 -25.94 28.67
CA ASN A 317 -2.32 -27.35 28.38
C ASN A 317 -2.51 -27.64 26.88
N MET A 318 -1.71 -27.04 26.00
CA MET A 318 -1.79 -27.26 24.56
C MET A 318 -0.99 -28.46 24.05
N ALA A 319 -0.02 -28.94 24.85
CA ALA A 319 0.87 -30.04 24.49
C ALA A 319 0.10 -31.28 24.00
N GLY A 320 0.43 -31.75 22.78
CA GLY A 320 -0.12 -32.96 22.19
C GLY A 320 -1.63 -32.90 21.84
N LYS A 321 -2.27 -31.74 21.94
CA LYS A 321 -3.69 -31.56 21.55
C LYS A 321 -3.80 -31.16 20.09
N HIS A 322 -4.04 -32.15 19.25
CA HIS A 322 -4.16 -32.02 17.81
C HIS A 322 -5.45 -32.70 17.30
N PRO A 323 -6.07 -32.20 16.23
CA PRO A 323 -5.74 -30.95 15.50
C PRO A 323 -6.10 -29.70 16.32
N ARG A 324 -5.50 -28.55 15.96
CA ARG A 324 -5.74 -27.27 16.66
C ARG A 324 -5.64 -26.02 15.79
N LEU A 325 -5.11 -26.13 14.56
CA LEU A 325 -4.90 -24.96 13.70
C LEU A 325 -6.22 -24.44 13.13
N MET A 326 -6.87 -25.24 12.28
CA MET A 326 -8.12 -24.83 11.61
C MET A 326 -9.37 -25.22 12.39
N PHE A 327 -9.29 -26.31 13.17
CA PHE A 327 -10.37 -26.86 13.98
C PHE A 327 -9.77 -27.74 15.07
N ASP A 328 -10.50 -27.90 16.18
CA ASP A 328 -10.16 -28.87 17.22
C ASP A 328 -10.85 -30.23 17.00
N ALA A 329 -10.65 -31.17 17.94
CA ALA A 329 -11.24 -32.50 17.85
C ALA A 329 -12.78 -32.52 17.93
N ASP A 330 -13.41 -31.52 18.54
CA ASP A 330 -14.88 -31.43 18.64
C ASP A 330 -15.46 -30.81 17.37
N GLU A 331 -14.86 -29.73 16.88
CA GLU A 331 -15.24 -29.11 15.60
C GLU A 331 -15.02 -30.08 14.43
N LYS A 332 -13.95 -30.89 14.46
CA LYS A 332 -13.72 -31.93 13.45
C LYS A 332 -14.92 -32.87 13.30
N LYS A 333 -15.60 -33.25 14.39
CA LYS A 333 -16.78 -34.13 14.33
C LYS A 333 -17.91 -33.49 13.52
N LEU A 334 -18.08 -32.16 13.65
CA LEU A 334 -19.07 -31.39 12.90
C LEU A 334 -18.67 -31.30 11.42
N LEU A 335 -17.39 -31.05 11.15
CA LEU A 335 -16.85 -30.99 9.79
C LEU A 335 -16.93 -32.34 9.06
N ASP A 336 -16.68 -33.45 9.75
CA ASP A 336 -16.83 -34.81 9.20
C ASP A 336 -18.27 -35.09 8.75
N ALA A 337 -19.26 -34.55 9.47
CA ALA A 337 -20.66 -34.63 9.06
C ALA A 337 -20.97 -33.68 7.89
N LYS A 338 -20.45 -32.45 7.93
CA LYS A 338 -20.65 -31.43 6.89
C LYS A 338 -20.07 -31.85 5.55
N ILE A 339 -18.81 -32.31 5.50
CA ILE A 339 -18.12 -32.67 4.25
C ILE A 339 -18.76 -33.84 3.51
N LYS A 340 -19.55 -34.67 4.20
CA LYS A 340 -20.29 -35.81 3.63
C LYS A 340 -21.68 -35.43 3.10
N GLN A 341 -22.08 -34.16 3.21
CA GLN A 341 -23.35 -33.68 2.64
C GLN A 341 -23.28 -33.69 1.10
N PRO A 342 -24.41 -33.92 0.40
CA PRO A 342 -24.42 -34.05 -1.06
C PRO A 342 -23.77 -32.90 -1.82
N GLU A 343 -23.91 -31.66 -1.35
CA GLU A 343 -23.30 -30.48 -1.97
C GLU A 343 -21.76 -30.51 -1.95
N PHE A 344 -21.15 -31.21 -0.98
CA PHE A 344 -19.70 -31.31 -0.81
C PHE A 344 -19.12 -32.65 -1.31
N ALA A 345 -19.92 -33.52 -1.92
CA ALA A 345 -19.48 -34.85 -2.38
C ALA A 345 -18.23 -34.78 -3.27
N LYS A 346 -18.21 -33.83 -4.23
CA LYS A 346 -17.05 -33.60 -5.10
C LYS A 346 -15.80 -33.18 -4.31
N VAL A 347 -15.96 -32.30 -3.31
CA VAL A 347 -14.86 -31.83 -2.46
C VAL A 347 -14.29 -33.01 -1.66
N PHE A 348 -15.16 -33.82 -1.06
CA PHE A 348 -14.77 -35.01 -0.30
C PHE A 348 -13.98 -35.99 -1.18
N ASP A 349 -14.50 -36.33 -2.36
CA ASP A 349 -13.85 -37.28 -3.28
C ASP A 349 -12.53 -36.74 -3.84
N ASP A 350 -12.47 -35.45 -4.19
CA ASP A 350 -11.28 -34.80 -4.75
C ASP A 350 -10.12 -34.79 -3.75
N ILE A 351 -10.38 -34.66 -2.44
CA ILE A 351 -9.32 -34.74 -1.41
C ILE A 351 -8.58 -36.07 -1.52
N LYS A 352 -9.29 -37.20 -1.50
CA LYS A 352 -8.69 -38.54 -1.54
C LYS A 352 -8.00 -38.80 -2.88
N LYS A 353 -8.66 -38.44 -3.99
CA LYS A 353 -8.13 -38.61 -5.34
C LYS A 353 -6.83 -37.83 -5.55
N ASN A 354 -6.82 -36.54 -5.21
CA ASN A 354 -5.68 -35.67 -5.44
C ASN A 354 -4.53 -35.97 -4.47
N ALA A 355 -4.83 -36.38 -3.23
CA ALA A 355 -3.82 -36.88 -2.29
C ALA A 355 -3.03 -38.05 -2.88
N LYS A 356 -3.73 -39.03 -3.49
CA LYS A 356 -3.08 -40.17 -4.16
C LYS A 356 -2.19 -39.72 -5.32
N ILE A 357 -2.69 -38.86 -6.20
CA ILE A 357 -1.91 -38.32 -7.33
C ILE A 357 -0.61 -37.66 -6.83
N GLN A 358 -0.68 -36.87 -5.76
CA GLN A 358 0.51 -36.19 -5.24
C GLN A 358 1.54 -37.15 -4.62
N ARG A 359 1.12 -38.13 -3.81
CA ARG A 359 2.07 -39.09 -3.22
C ARG A 359 2.72 -40.00 -4.27
N ASP A 360 1.98 -40.38 -5.31
CA ASP A 360 2.52 -41.13 -6.45
C ASP A 360 3.55 -40.30 -7.24
N LYS A 361 3.33 -38.97 -7.36
CA LYS A 361 4.25 -38.04 -8.04
C LYS A 361 5.53 -37.76 -7.24
N ILE A 362 5.45 -37.77 -5.91
CA ILE A 362 6.55 -37.39 -5.02
C ILE A 362 6.82 -38.52 -4.01
N PRO A 363 7.48 -39.61 -4.43
CA PRO A 363 7.82 -40.70 -3.52
C PRO A 363 8.90 -40.26 -2.51
N VAL A 364 8.79 -40.71 -1.25
CA VAL A 364 9.67 -40.28 -0.14
C VAL A 364 11.16 -40.52 -0.44
N ASN A 365 11.49 -41.64 -1.10
CA ASN A 365 12.87 -41.97 -1.46
C ASN A 365 13.45 -41.06 -2.57
N GLY A 366 12.61 -40.34 -3.31
CA GLY A 366 13.02 -39.34 -4.30
C GLY A 366 13.41 -38.00 -3.69
N LEU A 367 13.13 -37.77 -2.40
CA LEU A 367 13.51 -36.55 -1.69
C LEU A 367 14.99 -36.63 -1.27
N ILE A 368 15.86 -36.04 -2.08
CA ILE A 368 17.31 -36.01 -1.87
C ILE A 368 17.72 -34.56 -1.62
N PHE A 369 18.59 -34.34 -0.63
CA PHE A 369 19.14 -33.00 -0.39
C PHE A 369 20.19 -32.68 -1.45
N ASP A 370 19.91 -31.67 -2.25
CA ASP A 370 20.83 -31.10 -3.25
C ASP A 370 20.69 -29.56 -3.34
N LEU A 371 20.07 -28.94 -2.33
CA LEU A 371 19.82 -27.49 -2.32
C LEU A 371 21.12 -26.67 -2.31
N ASP A 372 22.21 -27.24 -1.78
CA ASP A 372 23.55 -26.65 -1.75
C ASP A 372 24.25 -26.59 -3.12
N GLN A 373 23.73 -27.32 -4.12
CA GLN A 373 24.26 -27.34 -5.48
C GLN A 373 23.78 -26.15 -6.34
N PHE A 374 22.78 -25.39 -5.87
CA PHE A 374 22.28 -24.22 -6.58
C PHE A 374 23.29 -23.05 -6.54
N PRO A 375 23.36 -22.23 -7.60
CA PRO A 375 24.39 -21.20 -7.70
C PRO A 375 24.19 -20.10 -6.65
N LYS A 376 25.31 -19.49 -6.24
CA LYS A 376 25.32 -18.36 -5.28
C LYS A 376 25.04 -17.02 -5.95
N GLU A 377 25.06 -16.99 -7.27
CA GLU A 377 24.78 -15.84 -8.13
C GLU A 377 23.72 -16.23 -9.18
N ASN A 378 23.05 -15.24 -9.78
CA ASN A 378 22.00 -15.45 -10.79
C ASN A 378 20.84 -16.34 -10.29
N TRP A 379 20.11 -15.86 -9.28
CA TRP A 379 18.94 -16.51 -8.70
C TRP A 379 17.86 -16.88 -9.73
N LEU A 380 17.36 -15.87 -10.47
CA LEU A 380 16.13 -15.97 -11.25
C LEU A 380 16.11 -17.14 -12.24
N PRO A 381 17.17 -17.40 -13.03
CA PRO A 381 17.21 -18.56 -13.93
C PRO A 381 17.05 -19.91 -13.24
N THR A 382 17.42 -20.03 -11.97
CA THR A 382 17.36 -21.28 -11.20
C THR A 382 16.19 -21.33 -10.22
N TRP A 383 15.45 -20.23 -10.08
CA TRP A 383 14.43 -20.05 -9.06
C TRP A 383 13.32 -21.10 -9.12
N SER A 384 12.79 -21.40 -10.31
CA SER A 384 11.77 -22.43 -10.50
C SER A 384 12.31 -23.83 -10.20
N ALA A 385 13.50 -24.16 -10.70
CA ALA A 385 14.14 -25.46 -10.49
C ALA A 385 14.45 -25.73 -9.00
N TRP A 386 14.87 -24.70 -8.26
CA TRP A 386 15.04 -24.81 -6.81
C TRP A 386 13.70 -25.00 -6.10
N GLY A 387 12.70 -24.20 -6.47
CA GLY A 387 11.35 -24.33 -5.91
C GLY A 387 10.81 -25.75 -6.09
N ASP A 388 11.08 -26.39 -7.23
CA ASP A 388 10.61 -27.74 -7.50
C ASP A 388 11.15 -28.81 -6.55
N LYS A 389 12.28 -28.55 -5.87
CA LYS A 389 12.89 -29.48 -4.89
C LYS A 389 12.17 -29.51 -3.55
N ILE A 390 11.61 -28.38 -3.12
CA ILE A 390 11.02 -28.24 -1.78
C ILE A 390 9.57 -27.78 -1.82
N TYR A 391 9.26 -26.70 -2.54
CA TYR A 391 7.93 -26.09 -2.62
C TYR A 391 6.87 -27.06 -3.14
N ASN A 392 7.25 -27.91 -4.12
CA ASN A 392 6.34 -28.90 -4.70
C ASN A 392 5.84 -29.96 -3.71
N THR A 393 6.52 -30.15 -2.56
CA THR A 393 6.02 -31.06 -1.52
C THR A 393 4.79 -30.51 -0.79
N GLY A 394 4.48 -29.21 -0.91
CA GLY A 394 3.42 -28.55 -0.14
C GLY A 394 2.03 -29.15 -0.35
N GLU A 395 1.60 -29.31 -1.60
CA GLU A 395 0.28 -29.91 -1.89
C GLU A 395 0.26 -31.41 -1.59
N ALA A 396 1.40 -32.10 -1.69
CA ALA A 396 1.51 -33.50 -1.27
C ALA A 396 1.32 -33.65 0.24
N LEU A 397 1.94 -32.78 1.04
CA LEU A 397 1.77 -32.71 2.49
C LEU A 397 0.31 -32.41 2.86
N ARG A 398 -0.24 -31.30 2.34
CA ARG A 398 -1.59 -30.83 2.68
C ARG A 398 -2.68 -31.81 2.28
N LEU A 399 -2.70 -32.27 1.03
CA LEU A 399 -3.80 -33.12 0.55
C LEU A 399 -3.76 -34.50 1.20
N ASN A 400 -2.58 -35.10 1.42
CA ASN A 400 -2.48 -36.38 2.13
C ASN A 400 -2.83 -36.24 3.62
N ALA A 401 -2.47 -35.12 4.26
CA ALA A 401 -2.88 -34.84 5.63
C ALA A 401 -4.41 -34.70 5.76
N ARG A 402 -5.05 -34.01 4.81
CA ARG A 402 -6.52 -33.92 4.74
C ARG A 402 -7.17 -35.26 4.43
N ALA A 403 -6.59 -36.09 3.55
CA ALA A 403 -7.08 -37.43 3.29
C ALA A 403 -6.99 -38.32 4.55
N TYR A 404 -5.91 -38.22 5.31
CA TYR A 404 -5.83 -38.87 6.62
C TYR A 404 -6.94 -38.39 7.55
N ALA A 405 -7.08 -37.07 7.71
CA ALA A 405 -8.04 -36.48 8.63
C ALA A 405 -9.51 -36.79 8.28
N PHE A 406 -9.93 -36.67 7.02
CA PHE A 406 -11.35 -36.79 6.62
C PHE A 406 -11.75 -38.16 6.06
N HIS A 407 -10.81 -38.94 5.51
CA HIS A 407 -11.06 -40.29 4.97
C HIS A 407 -10.51 -41.42 5.85
N GLY A 408 -9.71 -41.12 6.86
CA GLY A 408 -9.01 -42.14 7.64
C GLY A 408 -7.94 -42.89 6.82
N ASP A 409 -7.43 -42.28 5.75
CA ASP A 409 -6.42 -42.87 4.87
C ASP A 409 -5.04 -42.93 5.58
N ARG A 410 -4.78 -44.03 6.28
CA ARG A 410 -3.55 -44.23 7.06
C ARG A 410 -2.28 -44.30 6.18
N GLU A 411 -2.41 -44.73 4.93
CA GLU A 411 -1.30 -44.70 3.96
C GLU A 411 -0.90 -43.24 3.70
N ALA A 412 -1.88 -42.38 3.44
CA ALA A 412 -1.66 -40.94 3.25
C ALA A 412 -1.04 -40.28 4.50
N GLY A 413 -1.53 -40.61 5.70
CA GLY A 413 -0.97 -40.07 6.95
C GLY A 413 0.48 -40.53 7.20
N THR A 414 0.79 -41.81 6.96
CA THR A 414 2.16 -42.34 7.09
C THR A 414 3.11 -41.67 6.09
N TYR A 415 2.66 -41.49 4.84
CA TYR A 415 3.40 -40.75 3.82
C TYR A 415 3.76 -39.33 4.29
N VAL A 416 2.81 -38.57 4.83
CA VAL A 416 3.06 -37.21 5.33
C VAL A 416 4.12 -37.21 6.43
N LYS A 417 3.97 -38.10 7.42
CA LYS A 417 4.93 -38.26 8.51
C LYS A 417 6.35 -38.53 7.96
N ASP A 418 6.48 -39.48 7.03
CA ASP A 418 7.77 -39.85 6.45
C ASP A 418 8.39 -38.72 5.61
N VAL A 419 7.60 -37.94 4.87
CA VAL A 419 8.07 -36.74 4.17
C VAL A 419 8.58 -35.69 5.17
N LEU A 420 7.83 -35.39 6.23
CA LEU A 420 8.24 -34.41 7.25
C LEU A 420 9.55 -34.83 7.94
N VAL A 421 9.68 -36.10 8.34
CA VAL A 421 10.92 -36.64 8.93
C VAL A 421 12.08 -36.54 7.95
N LYS A 422 11.87 -36.87 6.67
CA LYS A 422 12.90 -36.82 5.63
C LYS A 422 13.41 -35.40 5.41
N LEU A 423 12.50 -34.42 5.30
CA LEU A 423 12.85 -33.01 5.13
C LEU A 423 13.49 -32.41 6.39
N ALA A 424 13.04 -32.82 7.58
CA ALA A 424 13.62 -32.40 8.85
C ALA A 424 15.07 -32.89 9.06
N GLY A 425 15.47 -33.94 8.33
CA GLY A 425 16.86 -34.39 8.28
C GLY A 425 17.77 -33.56 7.36
N TRP A 426 17.23 -32.61 6.58
CA TRP A 426 18.04 -31.77 5.69
C TRP A 426 18.77 -30.66 6.48
N PRO A 427 20.00 -30.29 6.09
CA PRO A 427 20.77 -29.26 6.80
C PRO A 427 20.13 -27.87 6.77
N ASN A 428 19.50 -27.51 5.65
CA ASN A 428 18.80 -26.25 5.47
C ASN A 428 17.70 -26.37 4.41
N TRP A 429 16.77 -25.42 4.40
CA TRP A 429 15.66 -25.34 3.43
C TRP A 429 15.75 -24.11 2.52
N THR A 430 16.88 -23.41 2.52
CA THR A 430 17.02 -22.09 1.91
C THR A 430 18.05 -22.13 0.80
N HIS A 431 17.70 -21.56 -0.34
CA HIS A 431 18.59 -21.51 -1.48
C HIS A 431 19.89 -20.71 -1.19
N PRO A 432 21.06 -21.20 -1.64
CA PRO A 432 22.38 -20.59 -1.37
C PRO A 432 22.50 -19.10 -1.69
N TRP A 433 21.98 -18.64 -2.83
CA TRP A 433 21.93 -17.21 -3.16
C TRP A 433 21.31 -16.31 -2.06
N GLN A 434 20.23 -16.74 -1.40
CA GLN A 434 19.58 -15.96 -0.32
C GLN A 434 20.52 -15.89 0.89
N THR A 435 21.05 -17.03 1.32
CA THR A 435 21.90 -17.09 2.52
C THR A 435 23.21 -16.34 2.34
N ASN A 436 23.79 -16.31 1.14
CA ASN A 436 24.95 -15.46 0.81
C ASN A 436 24.64 -13.96 0.77
N ARG A 437 23.37 -13.56 0.92
CA ARG A 437 22.90 -12.18 0.98
C ARG A 437 22.22 -11.83 2.31
N GLY A 438 22.48 -12.62 3.35
CA GLY A 438 21.89 -12.40 4.68
C GLY A 438 20.39 -12.72 4.77
N ARG A 439 19.82 -13.41 3.78
CA ARG A 439 18.41 -13.80 3.72
C ARG A 439 18.24 -15.28 4.00
N TYR A 440 17.37 -15.62 4.95
CA TYR A 440 17.22 -16.99 5.46
C TYR A 440 15.83 -17.58 5.18
N SER A 441 14.92 -16.81 4.58
CA SER A 441 13.61 -17.25 4.11
C SER A 441 13.19 -16.43 2.87
N GLU A 442 12.21 -16.91 2.11
CA GLU A 442 11.59 -16.20 0.99
C GLU A 442 10.13 -16.63 0.81
N HIS A 443 9.38 -15.97 -0.07
CA HIS A 443 7.92 -16.14 -0.11
C HIS A 443 7.45 -17.56 -0.48
N ARG A 444 8.18 -18.34 -1.29
CA ARG A 444 7.81 -19.74 -1.58
C ARG A 444 7.97 -20.61 -0.34
N THR A 445 9.09 -20.53 0.39
CA THR A 445 9.24 -21.25 1.67
C THR A 445 8.20 -20.80 2.69
N GLY A 446 7.85 -19.51 2.73
CA GLY A 446 6.76 -19.01 3.58
C GLY A 446 5.38 -19.61 3.22
N SER A 447 5.03 -19.64 1.94
CA SER A 447 3.78 -20.25 1.47
C SER A 447 3.75 -21.76 1.75
N TRP A 448 4.87 -22.45 1.48
CA TRP A 448 5.08 -23.86 1.79
C TRP A 448 4.99 -24.16 3.30
N ALA A 449 5.52 -23.28 4.15
CA ALA A 449 5.48 -23.42 5.61
C ALA A 449 4.05 -23.57 6.14
N HIS A 450 3.04 -22.93 5.55
CA HIS A 450 1.63 -23.15 5.92
C HIS A 450 1.19 -24.61 5.75
N ARG A 451 1.71 -25.28 4.70
CA ARG A 451 1.40 -26.69 4.41
C ARG A 451 2.14 -27.61 5.37
N VAL A 452 3.37 -27.26 5.77
CA VAL A 452 4.12 -27.95 6.83
C VAL A 452 3.38 -27.90 8.15
N ALA A 453 2.88 -26.72 8.54
CA ALA A 453 2.11 -26.54 9.78
C ALA A 453 0.84 -27.41 9.80
N GLU A 454 0.03 -27.34 8.74
CA GLU A 454 -1.19 -28.14 8.61
C GLU A 454 -0.88 -29.65 8.60
N ALA A 455 0.19 -30.07 7.93
CA ALA A 455 0.61 -31.46 7.88
C ALA A 455 1.05 -32.00 9.25
N TYR A 456 1.87 -31.23 9.98
CA TYR A 456 2.27 -31.58 11.35
C TYR A 456 1.04 -31.68 12.25
N ASP A 457 0.15 -30.69 12.21
CA ASP A 457 -1.05 -30.64 13.05
C ASP A 457 -1.99 -31.84 12.81
N LEU A 458 -2.25 -32.19 11.55
CA LEU A 458 -3.21 -33.24 11.21
C LEU A 458 -2.65 -34.66 11.34
N THR A 459 -1.33 -34.85 11.44
CA THR A 459 -0.68 -36.18 11.48
C THR A 459 0.19 -36.41 12.71
N TYR A 460 0.13 -35.50 13.70
CA TYR A 460 0.91 -35.56 14.93
C TYR A 460 0.79 -36.90 15.65
N ASP A 461 -0.41 -37.49 15.67
CA ASP A 461 -0.71 -38.76 16.33
C ASP A 461 0.00 -39.98 15.72
N LEU A 462 0.56 -39.85 14.51
CA LEU A 462 1.36 -40.89 13.85
C LEU A 462 2.86 -40.79 14.17
N MET A 463 3.32 -39.71 14.80
CA MET A 463 4.73 -39.45 15.09
C MET A 463 5.13 -40.04 16.45
N SER A 464 6.32 -40.64 16.51
CA SER A 464 6.99 -40.88 17.79
C SER A 464 7.51 -39.58 18.41
N ALA A 465 7.83 -39.61 19.71
CA ALA A 465 8.38 -38.44 20.41
C ALA A 465 9.70 -37.92 19.78
N GLU A 466 10.57 -38.82 19.29
CA GLU A 466 11.82 -38.41 18.62
C GLU A 466 11.57 -37.88 17.21
N GLU A 467 10.63 -38.46 16.44
CA GLU A 467 10.25 -37.92 15.12
C GLU A 467 9.64 -36.52 15.25
N SER A 468 8.68 -36.33 16.16
CA SER A 468 8.07 -35.02 16.42
C SER A 468 9.12 -33.99 16.85
N LYS A 469 10.04 -34.36 17.75
CA LYS A 469 11.15 -33.49 18.19
C LYS A 469 12.11 -33.12 17.05
N LEU A 470 12.43 -34.06 16.16
CA LEU A 470 13.24 -33.78 14.97
C LEU A 470 12.54 -32.74 14.08
N ILE A 471 11.24 -32.93 13.81
CA ILE A 471 10.44 -32.02 12.98
C ILE A 471 10.34 -30.64 13.60
N ARG A 472 10.02 -30.53 14.91
CA ARG A 472 9.93 -29.23 15.60
C ARG A 472 11.24 -28.45 15.55
N LYS A 473 12.37 -29.12 15.77
CA LYS A 473 13.69 -28.47 15.66
C LYS A 473 13.96 -27.94 14.25
N ALA A 474 13.62 -28.71 13.22
CA ALA A 474 13.77 -28.29 11.84
C ALA A 474 12.87 -27.10 11.50
N ILE A 475 11.60 -27.11 11.96
CA ILE A 475 10.66 -25.98 11.83
C ILE A 475 11.24 -24.73 12.50
N MET A 476 11.71 -24.83 13.74
CA MET A 476 12.27 -23.70 14.46
C MET A 476 13.48 -23.11 13.75
N ALA A 477 14.41 -23.95 13.28
CA ALA A 477 15.63 -23.48 12.61
C ALA A 477 15.37 -22.90 11.21
N ASN A 478 14.55 -23.55 10.39
CA ASN A 478 14.46 -23.23 8.96
C ASN A 478 13.25 -22.38 8.58
N ILE A 479 12.21 -22.34 9.41
CA ILE A 479 11.03 -21.50 9.18
C ILE A 479 11.03 -20.34 10.16
N VAL A 480 11.05 -20.61 11.47
CA VAL A 480 10.81 -19.57 12.48
C VAL A 480 12.01 -18.64 12.63
N ASP A 481 13.20 -19.19 12.86
CA ASP A 481 14.42 -18.40 13.06
C ASP A 481 14.83 -17.66 11.78
N GLY A 482 14.79 -18.35 10.63
CA GLY A 482 15.09 -17.72 9.33
C GLY A 482 14.16 -16.55 9.00
N ALA A 483 12.85 -16.71 9.25
CA ALA A 483 11.88 -15.63 9.08
C ALA A 483 12.11 -14.48 10.07
N HIS A 484 12.40 -14.79 11.34
CA HIS A 484 12.65 -13.79 12.36
C HIS A 484 13.91 -12.99 12.09
N ARG A 485 15.03 -13.65 11.79
CA ARG A 485 16.31 -12.99 11.50
C ARG A 485 16.19 -12.03 10.32
N THR A 486 15.66 -12.48 9.18
CA THR A 486 15.58 -11.66 7.96
C THR A 486 14.50 -10.59 8.03
N TYR A 487 13.28 -10.91 8.50
CA TYR A 487 12.14 -10.01 8.31
C TYR A 487 11.63 -9.35 9.59
N VAL A 488 12.08 -9.79 10.76
CA VAL A 488 11.79 -9.15 12.04
C VAL A 488 13.02 -8.39 12.52
N TYR A 489 14.13 -9.09 12.81
CA TYR A 489 15.34 -8.47 13.36
C TYR A 489 15.99 -7.49 12.37
N ASN A 490 16.20 -7.92 11.12
CA ASN A 490 16.77 -7.08 10.06
C ASN A 490 15.75 -6.22 9.30
N ASP A 491 14.44 -6.44 9.50
CA ASP A 491 13.35 -5.71 8.84
C ASP A 491 13.55 -5.48 7.32
N ASP A 492 14.05 -6.49 6.58
CA ASP A 492 14.43 -6.38 5.14
C ASP A 492 13.32 -5.83 4.21
N ILE A 493 12.06 -5.78 4.66
CA ILE A 493 10.92 -5.16 3.98
C ILE A 493 10.43 -3.97 4.82
N THR A 494 11.21 -2.89 4.87
CA THR A 494 11.04 -1.77 5.80
C THR A 494 9.71 -1.01 5.66
N ALA A 495 9.20 -0.87 4.43
CA ALA A 495 7.89 -0.27 4.17
C ALA A 495 6.73 -1.15 4.68
N ALA A 496 6.94 -2.47 4.77
CA ALA A 496 5.96 -3.47 5.17
C ALA A 496 4.68 -3.42 4.32
N THR A 497 4.82 -3.41 3.00
CA THR A 497 3.69 -3.40 2.05
C THR A 497 3.73 -4.57 1.05
N SER A 498 4.68 -5.50 1.20
CA SER A 498 4.84 -6.65 0.31
C SER A 498 4.12 -7.89 0.82
N ASN A 499 3.38 -8.56 -0.07
CA ASN A 499 2.76 -9.86 0.13
C ASN A 499 3.72 -10.92 0.68
N TRP A 500 5.04 -10.82 0.46
CA TRP A 500 6.04 -11.73 1.04
C TRP A 500 5.81 -11.92 2.54
N LEU A 501 5.39 -10.87 3.26
CA LEU A 501 5.11 -10.94 4.68
C LEU A 501 3.86 -11.78 5.02
N ALA A 502 2.85 -11.83 4.16
CA ALA A 502 1.71 -12.73 4.32
C ALA A 502 2.13 -14.20 4.28
N MET A 503 3.02 -14.54 3.34
CA MET A 503 3.56 -15.89 3.23
C MET A 503 4.52 -16.22 4.37
N ILE A 504 5.50 -15.35 4.62
CA ILE A 504 6.63 -15.68 5.51
C ILE A 504 6.24 -15.55 6.98
N MET A 505 5.66 -14.42 7.39
CA MET A 505 5.21 -14.24 8.77
C MET A 505 3.99 -15.12 9.05
N GLY A 506 3.03 -15.19 8.13
CA GLY A 506 1.87 -16.08 8.26
C GLY A 506 2.28 -17.54 8.43
N GLY A 507 3.24 -18.02 7.62
CA GLY A 507 3.73 -19.40 7.66
C GLY A 507 4.51 -19.68 8.95
N SER A 508 5.37 -18.75 9.36
CA SER A 508 6.13 -18.85 10.62
C SER A 508 5.22 -18.89 11.84
N LEU A 509 4.23 -17.99 11.91
CA LEU A 509 3.24 -17.92 12.99
C LEU A 509 2.34 -19.15 13.04
N MET A 510 1.91 -19.66 11.87
CA MET A 510 1.12 -20.90 11.81
C MET A 510 1.93 -22.12 12.27
N ASN A 511 3.23 -22.19 11.95
CA ASN A 511 4.10 -23.26 12.45
C ASN A 511 4.33 -23.15 13.96
N MET A 512 4.56 -21.94 14.47
CA MET A 512 4.65 -21.69 15.91
C MET A 512 3.37 -22.15 16.64
N ALA A 513 2.19 -21.87 16.08
CA ALA A 513 0.92 -22.36 16.59
C ALA A 513 0.82 -23.90 16.55
N ALA A 514 1.34 -24.52 15.50
CA ALA A 514 1.29 -25.97 15.31
C ALA A 514 2.15 -26.73 16.32
N VAL A 515 3.32 -26.20 16.69
CA VAL A 515 4.30 -26.89 17.55
C VAL A 515 4.25 -26.44 19.02
N TYR A 516 3.45 -25.41 19.35
CA TYR A 516 3.47 -24.78 20.67
C TYR A 516 3.25 -25.78 21.81
N ALA A 517 4.17 -25.75 22.77
CA ALA A 517 4.19 -26.58 23.98
C ALA A 517 4.31 -28.11 23.77
N ASP A 518 4.59 -28.59 22.55
CA ASP A 518 4.78 -30.03 22.30
C ASP A 518 6.13 -30.57 22.79
N GLY A 519 7.03 -29.68 23.19
CA GLY A 519 8.29 -30.03 23.83
C GLY A 519 8.98 -28.82 24.46
N PRO A 520 10.08 -29.05 25.21
CA PRO A 520 10.81 -27.98 25.90
C PRO A 520 11.38 -26.93 24.94
N ASP A 521 11.65 -27.32 23.69
CA ASP A 521 12.13 -26.46 22.60
C ASP A 521 11.07 -25.47 22.08
N THR A 522 9.79 -25.67 22.43
CA THR A 522 8.65 -24.90 21.91
C THR A 522 7.68 -24.45 23.01
N GLU A 523 8.09 -24.57 24.29
CA GLU A 523 7.30 -24.11 25.44
C GLU A 523 7.27 -22.58 25.51
N ASN A 524 8.39 -21.92 25.24
CA ASN A 524 8.51 -20.46 25.17
C ASN A 524 8.99 -20.07 23.77
N LEU A 525 8.19 -19.24 23.09
CA LEU A 525 8.44 -18.79 21.72
C LEU A 525 8.86 -17.31 21.66
N GLU A 526 9.06 -16.64 22.79
CA GLU A 526 9.56 -15.26 22.78
C GLU A 526 11.07 -15.21 22.46
N PRO A 527 11.53 -14.26 21.63
CA PRO A 527 10.81 -13.13 21.04
C PRO A 527 10.21 -13.41 19.66
N TYR A 528 10.30 -14.64 19.14
CA TYR A 528 9.87 -15.02 17.80
C TYR A 528 8.39 -14.74 17.56
N PHE A 529 7.54 -15.16 18.50
CA PHE A 529 6.10 -14.99 18.40
C PHE A 529 5.70 -13.51 18.37
N THR A 530 6.06 -12.74 19.40
CA THR A 530 5.69 -11.33 19.48
C THR A 530 6.28 -10.52 18.31
N GLY A 531 7.55 -10.75 17.96
CA GLY A 531 8.18 -10.08 16.83
C GLY A 531 7.47 -10.35 15.49
N GLY A 532 7.09 -11.62 15.25
CA GLY A 532 6.31 -12.02 14.08
C GLY A 532 4.93 -11.35 14.03
N ILE A 533 4.20 -11.30 15.15
CA ILE A 533 2.89 -10.63 15.23
C ILE A 533 3.01 -9.13 14.94
N ILE A 534 4.00 -8.44 15.52
CA ILE A 534 4.21 -7.01 15.28
C ILE A 534 4.48 -6.75 13.80
N LYS A 535 5.40 -7.51 13.18
CA LYS A 535 5.72 -7.36 11.77
C LYS A 535 4.52 -7.66 10.86
N TYR A 536 3.78 -8.74 11.16
CA TYR A 536 2.64 -9.15 10.35
C TYR A 536 1.50 -8.15 10.42
N TYR A 537 1.20 -7.63 11.63
CA TYR A 537 0.16 -6.63 11.80
C TYR A 537 0.55 -5.26 11.23
N LYS A 538 1.84 -4.88 11.30
CA LYS A 538 2.39 -3.70 10.60
C LYS A 538 2.14 -3.80 9.09
N PHE A 539 2.34 -4.99 8.51
CA PHE A 539 2.05 -5.22 7.10
C PHE A 539 0.56 -5.07 6.76
N ILE A 540 -0.31 -5.79 7.48
CA ILE A 540 -1.77 -5.74 7.27
C ILE A 540 -2.29 -4.29 7.33
N ASN A 541 -1.83 -3.50 8.30
CA ASN A 541 -2.28 -2.11 8.45
C ASN A 541 -1.74 -1.16 7.38
N ARG A 542 -0.59 -1.47 6.76
CA ARG A 542 0.05 -0.58 5.79
C ARG A 542 -0.31 -0.91 4.35
N VAL A 543 -0.65 -2.16 4.04
CA VAL A 543 -1.03 -2.57 2.68
C VAL A 543 -2.52 -2.32 2.39
N VAL A 544 -3.36 -2.20 3.42
CA VAL A 544 -4.80 -1.98 3.26
C VAL A 544 -5.17 -0.50 3.41
N ASP A 545 -5.88 0.04 2.43
CA ASP A 545 -6.63 1.30 2.58
C ASP A 545 -7.91 0.99 3.38
N GLN A 546 -7.85 1.22 4.69
CA GLN A 546 -8.97 0.91 5.60
C GLN A 546 -10.14 1.89 5.47
N LYS A 547 -9.90 3.06 4.88
CA LYS A 547 -10.90 4.13 4.82
C LYS A 547 -11.80 3.96 3.61
N ASP A 548 -11.21 3.83 2.42
CA ASP A 548 -11.97 3.74 1.18
C ASP A 548 -12.12 2.28 0.68
N GLY A 549 -11.26 1.36 1.16
CA GLY A 549 -11.38 -0.09 0.94
C GLY A 549 -10.64 -0.59 -0.29
N ALA A 550 -9.32 -0.66 -0.22
CA ALA A 550 -8.46 -1.13 -1.30
C ALA A 550 -7.27 -1.96 -0.79
N TRP A 551 -6.64 -2.72 -1.69
CA TRP A 551 -5.40 -3.46 -1.42
C TRP A 551 -4.26 -2.89 -2.26
N GLY A 552 -3.20 -2.40 -1.62
CA GLY A 552 -2.16 -1.61 -2.27
C GLY A 552 -1.41 -2.30 -3.42
N GLU A 553 -1.21 -3.62 -3.36
CA GLU A 553 -0.50 -4.39 -4.41
C GLU A 553 -1.40 -4.85 -5.56
N GLY A 554 -2.69 -4.50 -5.56
CA GLY A 554 -3.66 -4.94 -6.55
C GLY A 554 -4.22 -6.35 -6.33
N TYR A 555 -5.10 -6.78 -7.24
CA TYR A 555 -5.93 -7.97 -7.07
C TYR A 555 -5.13 -9.29 -7.02
N GLY A 556 -4.16 -9.47 -7.92
CA GLY A 556 -3.38 -10.72 -7.99
C GLY A 556 -2.65 -11.04 -6.69
N TYR A 557 -1.95 -10.06 -6.13
CA TYR A 557 -1.22 -10.23 -4.87
C TYR A 557 -2.10 -10.18 -3.63
N ASN A 558 -3.26 -9.52 -3.70
CA ASN A 558 -4.30 -9.71 -2.70
C ASN A 558 -4.72 -11.18 -2.63
N ASN A 559 -5.11 -11.77 -3.76
CA ASN A 559 -5.56 -13.17 -3.81
C ASN A 559 -4.46 -14.13 -3.30
N TYR A 560 -3.19 -13.88 -3.65
CA TYR A 560 -2.09 -14.70 -3.15
C TYR A 560 -1.87 -14.54 -1.64
N SER A 561 -1.92 -13.31 -1.13
CA SER A 561 -1.85 -13.04 0.33
C SER A 561 -2.99 -13.71 1.07
N PHE A 562 -4.23 -13.60 0.56
CA PHE A 562 -5.42 -14.17 1.16
C PHE A 562 -5.40 -15.70 1.15
N SER A 563 -4.82 -16.33 0.12
CA SER A 563 -4.63 -17.79 0.08
C SER A 563 -3.75 -18.34 1.21
N ASN A 564 -2.96 -17.47 1.86
CA ASN A 564 -2.13 -17.80 3.01
C ASN A 564 -2.76 -17.31 4.33
N MET A 565 -3.31 -16.09 4.35
CA MET A 565 -4.04 -15.52 5.48
C MET A 565 -5.26 -16.35 5.89
N ALA A 566 -5.94 -16.98 4.92
CA ALA A 566 -7.08 -17.86 5.16
C ALA A 566 -6.77 -19.06 6.06
N TYR A 567 -5.48 -19.36 6.27
CA TYR A 567 -5.02 -20.42 7.15
C TYR A 567 -4.29 -19.86 8.38
N SER A 568 -3.37 -18.91 8.19
CA SER A 568 -2.57 -18.37 9.30
C SER A 568 -3.38 -17.52 10.28
N LEU A 569 -4.31 -16.69 9.82
CA LEU A 569 -5.10 -15.82 10.71
C LEU A 569 -6.11 -16.60 11.57
N PRO A 570 -6.89 -17.56 11.03
CA PRO A 570 -7.70 -18.44 11.87
C PRO A 570 -6.86 -19.26 12.85
N SER A 571 -5.69 -19.76 12.44
CA SER A 571 -4.79 -20.52 13.33
C SER A 571 -4.32 -19.71 14.54
N LEU A 572 -4.01 -18.42 14.33
CA LEU A 572 -3.61 -17.51 15.41
C LEU A 572 -4.75 -17.27 16.41
N ASP A 573 -5.99 -17.11 15.92
CA ASP A 573 -7.16 -16.95 16.77
C ASP A 573 -7.53 -18.25 17.50
N ASN A 574 -7.44 -19.39 16.82
CA ASN A 574 -7.75 -20.70 17.38
C ASN A 574 -6.78 -21.10 18.49
N VAL A 575 -5.47 -20.90 18.30
CA VAL A 575 -4.45 -21.28 19.27
C VAL A 575 -4.19 -20.18 20.29
N PHE A 576 -3.86 -18.96 19.86
CA PHE A 576 -3.39 -17.89 20.75
C PHE A 576 -4.43 -16.81 21.06
N LYS A 577 -5.65 -16.91 20.50
CA LYS A 577 -6.73 -15.92 20.68
C LYS A 577 -6.34 -14.51 20.21
N VAL A 578 -5.54 -14.43 19.14
CA VAL A 578 -5.10 -13.17 18.51
C VAL A 578 -5.78 -12.96 17.17
N ASP A 579 -6.69 -11.98 17.09
CA ASP A 579 -7.43 -11.62 15.87
C ASP A 579 -6.85 -10.37 15.19
N LEU A 580 -6.20 -10.57 14.03
CA LEU A 580 -5.62 -9.49 13.22
C LEU A 580 -6.51 -9.07 12.02
N THR A 581 -7.74 -9.57 11.91
CA THR A 581 -8.53 -9.46 10.68
C THR A 581 -9.28 -8.13 10.51
N ALA A 582 -9.36 -7.30 11.54
CA ALA A 582 -10.18 -6.07 11.52
C ALA A 582 -9.79 -5.10 10.39
N PRO A 583 -8.50 -4.82 10.14
CA PRO A 583 -8.09 -3.94 9.05
C PRO A 583 -8.45 -4.46 7.65
N LEU A 584 -8.72 -5.76 7.46
CA LEU A 584 -9.00 -6.34 6.14
C LEU A 584 -10.41 -6.03 5.63
N VAL A 585 -11.31 -5.56 6.51
CA VAL A 585 -12.70 -5.25 6.15
C VAL A 585 -12.74 -4.18 5.06
N GLY A 586 -13.53 -4.43 4.01
CA GLY A 586 -13.70 -3.50 2.90
C GLY A 586 -12.59 -3.52 1.84
N SER A 587 -11.48 -4.23 2.04
CA SER A 587 -10.36 -4.29 1.07
C SER A 587 -10.72 -4.84 -0.31
N TYR A 588 -11.90 -5.43 -0.48
CA TYR A 588 -12.46 -5.89 -1.75
C TYR A 588 -13.23 -4.79 -2.53
N ASN A 589 -13.46 -3.62 -1.95
CA ASN A 589 -14.31 -2.60 -2.57
C ASN A 589 -13.71 -2.05 -3.88
N GLU A 590 -12.40 -1.86 -3.96
CA GLU A 590 -11.75 -1.44 -5.21
C GLU A 590 -12.04 -2.40 -6.37
N PHE A 591 -12.05 -3.71 -6.12
CA PHE A 591 -12.30 -4.72 -7.16
C PHE A 591 -13.74 -4.73 -7.66
N ILE A 592 -14.69 -4.27 -6.84
CA ILE A 592 -16.10 -4.14 -7.22
C ILE A 592 -16.32 -2.91 -8.12
N TRP A 593 -15.71 -1.76 -7.77
CA TRP A 593 -15.93 -0.51 -8.51
C TRP A 593 -14.97 -0.30 -9.68
N GLY A 594 -13.69 -0.63 -9.50
CA GLY A 594 -12.58 -0.32 -10.41
C GLY A 594 -12.52 -1.20 -11.66
N GLY A 595 -13.66 -1.46 -12.31
CA GLY A 595 -13.73 -2.26 -13.53
C GLY A 595 -15.16 -2.63 -13.92
N LEU A 596 -15.26 -3.69 -14.73
CA LEU A 596 -16.52 -4.28 -15.21
C LEU A 596 -16.86 -5.54 -14.39
N ILE A 597 -17.38 -5.36 -13.17
CA ILE A 597 -17.68 -6.46 -12.24
C ILE A 597 -18.64 -7.50 -12.82
N LYS A 598 -19.59 -7.13 -13.69
CA LYS A 598 -20.49 -8.08 -14.38
C LYS A 598 -19.77 -9.00 -15.38
N ASP A 599 -18.56 -8.61 -15.81
CA ASP A 599 -17.65 -9.43 -16.62
C ASP A 599 -16.54 -10.06 -15.77
N LYS A 600 -16.61 -9.93 -14.43
CA LYS A 600 -15.58 -10.37 -13.49
C LYS A 600 -14.20 -9.81 -13.85
N MET A 601 -14.17 -8.54 -14.29
CA MET A 601 -12.95 -7.85 -14.71
C MET A 601 -12.71 -6.61 -13.85
N TRP A 602 -11.55 -6.56 -13.23
CA TRP A 602 -10.96 -5.38 -12.61
C TRP A 602 -10.02 -4.73 -13.61
N PHE A 603 -10.00 -3.39 -13.70
CA PHE A 603 -9.05 -2.66 -14.51
C PHE A 603 -7.73 -2.53 -13.75
N GLU A 604 -6.78 -3.38 -14.11
CA GLU A 604 -5.57 -3.61 -13.35
C GLU A 604 -4.51 -2.51 -13.48
N TYR A 605 -3.64 -2.44 -12.48
CA TYR A 605 -2.41 -1.64 -12.44
C TYR A 605 -1.29 -2.44 -11.79
N GLY A 606 -0.04 -2.11 -12.08
CA GLY A 606 1.12 -2.85 -11.60
C GLY A 606 1.16 -4.30 -12.07
N ASP A 607 1.86 -5.14 -11.31
CA ASP A 607 1.99 -6.58 -11.56
C ASP A 607 0.71 -7.35 -11.17
N SER A 608 -0.39 -7.07 -11.85
CA SER A 608 -1.64 -7.79 -11.62
C SER A 608 -2.29 -8.26 -12.91
N ASN A 609 -3.26 -9.17 -12.77
CA ASN A 609 -4.18 -9.58 -13.82
C ASN A 609 -5.58 -9.06 -13.46
N GLY A 610 -6.27 -8.45 -14.42
CA GLY A 610 -7.63 -7.93 -14.26
C GLY A 610 -8.71 -9.01 -14.20
N SER A 611 -8.44 -10.22 -14.71
CA SER A 611 -9.40 -11.32 -14.66
C SER A 611 -9.57 -11.84 -13.23
N MET A 612 -10.77 -11.65 -12.66
CA MET A 612 -11.05 -12.06 -11.30
C MET A 612 -11.43 -13.55 -11.21
N VAL A 613 -10.88 -14.22 -10.20
CA VAL A 613 -11.13 -15.62 -9.86
C VAL A 613 -12.16 -15.74 -8.72
N PRO A 614 -12.71 -16.93 -8.44
CA PRO A 614 -13.58 -17.12 -7.28
C PRO A 614 -12.93 -16.59 -6.00
N ALA A 615 -13.70 -15.85 -5.20
CA ALA A 615 -13.24 -15.22 -3.96
C ALA A 615 -13.11 -16.23 -2.79
N THR A 616 -12.73 -17.48 -3.08
CA THR A 616 -12.70 -18.61 -2.15
C THR A 616 -11.94 -18.28 -0.87
N PHE A 617 -10.78 -17.63 -0.98
CA PHE A 617 -9.91 -17.31 0.16
C PHE A 617 -10.38 -16.12 1.01
N TRP A 618 -11.55 -15.54 0.71
CA TRP A 618 -12.18 -14.54 1.58
C TRP A 618 -13.11 -15.15 2.63
N SER A 619 -13.36 -16.46 2.56
CA SER A 619 -14.26 -17.19 3.45
C SER A 619 -13.95 -17.00 4.94
N PHE A 620 -12.67 -17.00 5.32
CA PHE A 620 -12.26 -16.83 6.72
C PHE A 620 -12.67 -15.45 7.26
N LEU A 621 -12.50 -14.41 6.43
CA LEU A 621 -12.87 -13.05 6.80
C LEU A 621 -14.39 -12.91 6.83
N LEU A 622 -15.08 -13.54 5.88
CA LEU A 622 -16.54 -13.54 5.80
C LEU A 622 -17.17 -14.22 7.01
N GLU A 623 -16.67 -15.37 7.45
CA GLU A 623 -17.16 -16.01 8.69
C GLU A 623 -16.89 -15.11 9.91
N LYS A 624 -15.67 -14.60 10.04
CA LYS A 624 -15.24 -13.82 11.21
C LYS A 624 -15.98 -12.49 11.35
N ARG A 625 -16.21 -11.79 10.24
CA ARG A 625 -16.76 -10.42 10.23
C ARG A 625 -18.22 -10.34 9.79
N ARG A 626 -18.72 -11.35 9.07
CA ARG A 626 -20.12 -11.44 8.58
C ARG A 626 -20.57 -10.21 7.79
N GLU A 627 -19.65 -9.60 7.04
CA GLU A 627 -19.89 -8.38 6.27
C GLU A 627 -20.86 -8.63 5.10
N PRO A 628 -22.01 -7.93 5.03
CA PRO A 628 -23.00 -8.17 3.97
C PRO A 628 -22.47 -7.93 2.55
N ARG A 629 -21.61 -6.92 2.37
CA ARG A 629 -20.98 -6.66 1.07
C ARG A 629 -20.00 -7.75 0.67
N LEU A 630 -19.20 -8.26 1.61
CA LEU A 630 -18.32 -9.39 1.35
C LEU A 630 -19.10 -10.67 1.04
N SER A 631 -20.22 -10.89 1.73
CA SER A 631 -21.13 -12.00 1.46
C SER A 631 -21.63 -11.94 0.01
N TRP A 632 -22.07 -10.77 -0.46
CA TRP A 632 -22.45 -10.58 -1.86
C TRP A 632 -21.29 -10.86 -2.80
N PHE A 633 -20.11 -10.24 -2.58
CA PHE A 633 -18.94 -10.42 -3.45
C PHE A 633 -18.51 -11.88 -3.55
N TYR A 634 -18.43 -12.57 -2.40
CA TYR A 634 -18.09 -13.99 -2.32
C TYR A 634 -19.05 -14.84 -3.16
N ASN A 635 -20.36 -14.69 -2.94
CA ASN A 635 -21.38 -15.47 -3.64
C ASN A 635 -21.48 -15.12 -5.13
N PHE A 636 -21.31 -13.84 -5.49
CA PHE A 636 -21.28 -13.38 -6.88
C PHE A 636 -20.09 -13.96 -7.67
N MET A 637 -18.94 -14.13 -7.00
CA MET A 637 -17.74 -14.70 -7.59
C MET A 637 -17.70 -16.23 -7.57
N LYS A 638 -18.48 -16.88 -6.69
CA LYS A 638 -18.50 -18.34 -6.50
C LYS A 638 -18.90 -19.07 -7.79
N THR A 639 -18.24 -20.21 -8.03
CA THR A 639 -18.49 -21.08 -9.19
C THR A 639 -18.78 -22.53 -8.81
N ALA A 640 -18.30 -22.98 -7.65
CA ALA A 640 -18.54 -24.31 -7.09
C ALA A 640 -18.33 -24.28 -5.57
N GLU A 641 -18.76 -25.34 -4.88
CA GLU A 641 -18.38 -25.60 -3.49
C GLU A 641 -16.89 -25.98 -3.38
N THR A 642 -16.26 -25.53 -2.29
CA THR A 642 -14.82 -25.67 -2.03
C THR A 642 -14.54 -26.28 -0.68
N TYR A 643 -13.27 -26.62 -0.40
CA TYR A 643 -12.87 -27.03 0.95
C TYR A 643 -13.09 -25.90 1.97
N GLU A 644 -12.85 -24.66 1.57
CA GLU A 644 -13.09 -23.46 2.37
C GLU A 644 -14.58 -23.32 2.76
N ASP A 645 -15.52 -23.66 1.88
CA ASP A 645 -16.96 -23.71 2.22
C ASP A 645 -17.30 -24.78 3.27
N VAL A 646 -16.47 -25.82 3.40
CA VAL A 646 -16.60 -26.85 4.43
C VAL A 646 -16.07 -26.34 5.77
N ILE A 647 -14.85 -25.79 5.80
CA ILE A 647 -14.20 -25.39 7.05
C ILE A 647 -14.76 -24.09 7.64
N PHE A 648 -15.38 -23.22 6.84
CA PHE A 648 -15.98 -21.97 7.32
C PHE A 648 -17.51 -22.00 7.24
N ASN A 649 -18.18 -21.41 8.23
CA ASN A 649 -19.63 -21.31 8.30
C ASN A 649 -20.16 -20.00 7.69
N LEU A 650 -20.50 -20.07 6.40
CA LEU A 650 -20.95 -18.91 5.62
C LEU A 650 -22.49 -18.81 5.50
N LYS A 651 -23.25 -19.73 6.11
CA LYS A 651 -24.71 -19.79 5.96
C LYS A 651 -25.39 -18.64 6.73
N GLY A 652 -26.45 -18.10 6.13
CA GLY A 652 -27.32 -17.10 6.75
C GLY A 652 -26.70 -15.70 6.93
N ILE A 653 -25.63 -15.37 6.20
CA ILE A 653 -25.07 -14.01 6.19
C ILE A 653 -25.84 -13.18 5.16
N PRO A 654 -26.42 -12.01 5.54
CA PRO A 654 -27.08 -11.11 4.59
C PRO A 654 -26.18 -10.74 3.41
N GLN A 655 -26.77 -10.40 2.27
CA GLN A 655 -26.05 -9.92 1.11
C GLN A 655 -26.46 -8.49 0.80
N ASP A 656 -25.47 -7.65 0.51
CA ASP A 656 -25.66 -6.26 0.12
C ASP A 656 -25.02 -6.02 -1.26
N SER A 657 -25.85 -5.73 -2.25
CA SER A 657 -25.45 -5.61 -3.67
C SER A 657 -25.07 -4.15 -4.00
N PRO A 658 -23.97 -3.90 -4.72
CA PRO A 658 -23.56 -2.55 -5.15
C PRO A 658 -24.47 -1.92 -6.21
N PHE A 659 -25.30 -2.68 -6.91
CA PHE A 659 -25.86 -2.24 -8.19
C PHE A 659 -26.88 -1.09 -8.11
N ASP A 660 -27.40 -0.80 -6.92
CA ASP A 660 -28.27 0.36 -6.67
C ASP A 660 -27.49 1.57 -6.12
N GLU A 661 -26.19 1.42 -5.87
CA GLU A 661 -25.32 2.52 -5.46
C GLU A 661 -24.79 3.32 -6.64
N ASN A 662 -24.38 4.53 -6.32
CA ASN A 662 -23.63 5.37 -7.23
C ASN A 662 -22.32 4.68 -7.67
N PRO A 663 -22.11 4.49 -8.98
CA PRO A 663 -20.93 3.80 -9.49
C PRO A 663 -19.70 4.72 -9.59
N VAL A 664 -19.84 6.03 -9.31
CA VAL A 664 -18.71 6.96 -9.14
C VAL A 664 -18.09 6.79 -7.75
N LYS A 665 -16.77 6.57 -7.69
CA LYS A 665 -16.06 6.31 -6.43
C LYS A 665 -14.61 6.78 -6.48
N VAL A 666 -14.01 6.96 -5.30
CA VAL A 666 -12.59 7.26 -5.13
C VAL A 666 -12.00 6.40 -4.02
N PHE A 667 -10.74 5.98 -4.21
CA PHE A 667 -9.92 5.27 -3.23
C PHE A 667 -8.63 6.06 -3.04
N ARG A 668 -8.54 6.83 -1.96
CA ARG A 668 -7.56 7.93 -1.85
C ARG A 668 -6.14 7.46 -1.62
N GLU A 669 -5.91 6.44 -0.82
CA GLU A 669 -4.55 6.03 -0.48
C GLU A 669 -3.85 5.41 -1.68
N VAL A 670 -4.53 4.44 -2.29
CA VAL A 670 -4.06 3.80 -3.52
C VAL A 670 -4.25 4.69 -4.76
N GLY A 671 -5.03 5.76 -4.64
CA GLY A 671 -5.26 6.81 -5.63
C GLY A 671 -6.09 6.40 -6.84
N THR A 672 -7.07 5.50 -6.68
CA THR A 672 -7.96 5.07 -7.76
C THR A 672 -9.19 5.98 -7.84
N THR A 673 -9.38 6.66 -8.97
CA THR A 673 -10.61 7.37 -9.31
C THR A 673 -11.45 6.52 -10.25
N VAL A 674 -12.75 6.38 -9.98
CA VAL A 674 -13.71 5.62 -10.80
C VAL A 674 -14.85 6.53 -11.22
N PHE A 675 -15.03 6.69 -12.53
CA PHE A 675 -16.18 7.36 -13.13
C PHE A 675 -16.95 6.40 -14.01
N LYS A 676 -18.23 6.21 -13.68
CA LYS A 676 -19.11 5.27 -14.38
C LYS A 676 -20.49 5.87 -14.61
N SER A 677 -21.12 5.55 -15.74
CA SER A 677 -22.52 5.92 -15.98
C SER A 677 -23.52 5.00 -15.28
N GLY A 678 -23.10 3.77 -14.99
CA GLY A 678 -23.93 2.72 -14.40
C GLY A 678 -23.13 1.45 -14.11
N TRP A 679 -23.83 0.31 -14.02
CA TRP A 679 -23.27 -1.00 -13.68
C TRP A 679 -23.40 -2.04 -14.80
N GLU A 680 -24.02 -1.68 -15.93
CA GLU A 680 -24.17 -2.55 -17.09
C GLU A 680 -22.88 -2.67 -17.89
N LYS A 681 -22.80 -3.68 -18.76
CA LYS A 681 -21.57 -3.98 -19.53
C LYS A 681 -21.25 -2.95 -20.61
N ASP A 682 -22.26 -2.21 -21.06
CA ASP A 682 -22.20 -1.17 -22.08
C ASP A 682 -22.19 0.25 -21.50
N ASP A 683 -22.22 0.36 -20.17
CA ASP A 683 -22.01 1.63 -19.48
C ASP A 683 -20.59 2.15 -19.67
N PHE A 684 -20.47 3.48 -19.59
CA PHE A 684 -19.20 4.17 -19.56
C PHE A 684 -18.46 3.81 -18.27
N SER A 685 -17.17 3.52 -18.38
CA SER A 685 -16.28 3.23 -17.26
C SER A 685 -14.88 3.78 -17.50
N PHE A 686 -14.49 4.74 -16.67
CA PHE A 686 -13.16 5.32 -16.61
C PHE A 686 -12.56 5.06 -15.23
N VAL A 687 -11.32 4.56 -15.20
CA VAL A 687 -10.59 4.31 -13.96
C VAL A 687 -9.20 4.90 -14.10
N MET A 688 -8.73 5.72 -13.15
CA MET A 688 -7.41 6.36 -13.19
C MET A 688 -6.63 6.14 -11.89
N ARG A 689 -5.32 5.90 -11.98
CA ARG A 689 -4.40 5.71 -10.85
C ARG A 689 -3.57 6.97 -10.60
N SER A 690 -3.60 7.53 -9.40
CA SER A 690 -2.85 8.74 -9.02
C SER A 690 -2.50 8.76 -7.52
N GLY A 691 -2.08 7.61 -6.98
CA GLY A 691 -1.82 7.41 -5.55
C GLY A 691 -0.35 7.20 -5.20
N ALA A 692 -0.11 6.95 -3.92
CA ALA A 692 1.23 6.61 -3.44
C ALA A 692 1.66 5.22 -3.92
N PHE A 693 2.97 5.02 -4.01
CA PHE A 693 3.53 3.75 -4.45
C PHE A 693 3.32 2.65 -3.39
N TYR A 694 2.99 1.44 -3.83
CA TYR A 694 3.00 0.21 -3.04
C TYR A 694 3.92 -0.83 -3.70
N ASN A 695 4.18 -1.95 -3.03
CA ASN A 695 4.93 -3.03 -3.66
C ASN A 695 4.23 -3.48 -4.95
N HIS A 696 5.00 -3.93 -5.94
CA HIS A 696 4.50 -4.42 -7.23
C HIS A 696 3.81 -3.41 -8.16
N GLN A 697 3.71 -2.14 -7.78
CA GLN A 697 3.18 -1.10 -8.68
C GLN A 697 4.17 -0.74 -9.79
N HIS A 698 3.70 -0.22 -10.91
CA HIS A 698 4.57 0.29 -11.98
C HIS A 698 4.75 1.80 -11.83
N LEU A 699 5.60 2.39 -12.67
CA LEU A 699 5.75 3.84 -12.79
C LEU A 699 4.60 4.41 -13.64
N ASP A 700 3.38 4.12 -13.21
CA ASP A 700 2.12 4.28 -13.93
C ASP A 700 1.24 5.40 -13.36
N GLN A 701 1.77 6.26 -12.49
CA GLN A 701 0.95 7.29 -11.85
C GLN A 701 0.46 8.29 -12.90
N GLY A 702 -0.84 8.53 -12.91
CA GLY A 702 -1.58 9.26 -13.94
C GLY A 702 -2.24 8.35 -14.98
N SER A 703 -1.90 7.06 -15.05
CA SER A 703 -2.46 6.15 -16.05
C SER A 703 -3.95 5.87 -15.82
N PHE A 704 -4.64 5.46 -16.89
CA PHE A 704 -6.08 5.22 -16.86
C PHE A 704 -6.54 4.18 -17.87
N TRP A 705 -7.71 3.61 -17.56
CA TRP A 705 -8.51 2.76 -18.43
C TRP A 705 -9.77 3.51 -18.88
N LEU A 706 -10.26 3.18 -20.07
CA LEU A 706 -11.54 3.69 -20.57
C LEU A 706 -12.27 2.61 -21.38
N ALA A 707 -13.47 2.27 -20.93
CA ALA A 707 -14.40 1.42 -21.64
C ALA A 707 -15.75 2.12 -21.81
N ASP A 708 -16.41 1.86 -22.93
CA ASP A 708 -17.74 2.38 -23.21
C ASP A 708 -18.42 1.55 -24.31
N LYS A 709 -19.76 1.45 -24.30
CA LYS A 709 -20.55 0.71 -25.31
C LYS A 709 -20.06 -0.74 -25.53
N GLY A 710 -19.58 -1.38 -24.46
CA GLY A 710 -19.08 -2.77 -24.48
C GLY A 710 -17.67 -2.93 -25.08
N VAL A 711 -16.94 -1.83 -25.27
CA VAL A 711 -15.61 -1.80 -25.87
C VAL A 711 -14.62 -1.16 -24.91
N ILE A 712 -13.47 -1.80 -24.66
CA ILE A 712 -12.34 -1.23 -23.94
C ILE A 712 -11.46 -0.50 -24.95
N PHE A 713 -11.35 0.83 -24.85
CA PHE A 713 -10.58 1.67 -25.76
C PHE A 713 -9.16 1.88 -25.27
N ILE A 714 -9.03 2.31 -24.01
CA ILE A 714 -7.74 2.54 -23.36
C ILE A 714 -7.52 1.44 -22.33
N GLU A 715 -6.38 0.77 -22.42
CA GLU A 715 -6.01 -0.40 -21.62
C GLU A 715 -4.51 -0.41 -21.28
N GLU A 716 -4.14 -1.09 -20.20
CA GLU A 716 -2.72 -1.27 -19.81
C GLU A 716 -2.04 -2.37 -20.61
N ARG A 717 -0.71 -2.30 -20.69
CA ARG A 717 0.10 -3.43 -21.18
C ARG A 717 0.06 -4.54 -20.14
N HIS A 718 -0.49 -5.69 -20.54
CA HIS A 718 -0.82 -6.75 -19.58
C HIS A 718 0.41 -7.54 -19.11
N LEU A 719 0.53 -7.75 -17.80
CA LEU A 719 1.50 -8.70 -17.20
C LEU A 719 1.32 -10.12 -17.74
N LYS A 720 0.13 -10.52 -18.23
CA LYS A 720 -0.05 -11.83 -18.86
C LYS A 720 0.87 -12.05 -20.07
N ASN A 721 1.43 -10.97 -20.62
CA ASN A 721 2.33 -10.96 -21.77
C ASN A 721 3.83 -10.85 -21.41
N SER A 722 4.19 -10.60 -20.14
CA SER A 722 5.58 -10.31 -19.72
C SER A 722 5.80 -10.57 -18.22
N THR A 723 7.01 -10.98 -17.82
CA THR A 723 7.37 -11.04 -16.39
C THR A 723 8.82 -10.65 -16.18
N TYR A 724 9.15 -10.19 -14.97
CA TYR A 724 10.54 -9.91 -14.61
C TYR A 724 11.43 -11.16 -14.50
N TYR A 725 10.85 -12.36 -14.57
CA TYR A 725 11.61 -13.61 -14.45
C TYR A 725 12.36 -13.97 -15.73
N ASP A 726 11.82 -13.59 -16.89
CA ASP A 726 12.33 -14.05 -18.19
C ASP A 726 12.28 -13.01 -19.31
N ASP A 727 11.49 -11.94 -19.18
CA ASP A 727 11.39 -10.92 -20.22
C ASP A 727 12.42 -9.80 -20.02
N PRO A 728 13.42 -9.66 -20.93
CA PRO A 728 14.46 -8.65 -20.80
C PRO A 728 13.94 -7.20 -20.91
N ILE A 729 12.77 -6.96 -21.53
CA ILE A 729 12.22 -5.61 -21.70
C ILE A 729 11.17 -5.26 -20.63
N TYR A 730 10.92 -6.16 -19.67
CA TYR A 730 10.03 -5.89 -18.54
C TYR A 730 10.44 -4.62 -17.79
N GLN A 731 11.72 -4.54 -17.39
CA GLN A 731 12.22 -3.44 -16.55
C GLN A 731 12.38 -2.13 -17.34
N SER A 732 12.78 -2.22 -18.61
CA SER A 732 13.08 -1.05 -19.45
C SER A 732 11.85 -0.43 -20.11
N ASN A 733 10.76 -1.19 -20.27
CA ASN A 733 9.59 -0.74 -21.03
C ASN A 733 8.27 -1.02 -20.31
N LEU A 734 8.01 -2.26 -19.84
CA LEU A 734 6.69 -2.61 -19.29
C LEU A 734 6.33 -1.78 -18.07
N ILE A 735 7.25 -1.67 -17.11
CA ILE A 735 6.98 -1.00 -15.82
C ILE A 735 7.31 0.50 -15.84
N GLN A 736 7.78 1.01 -16.97
CA GLN A 736 8.20 2.39 -17.16
C GLN A 736 7.03 3.22 -17.71
N PRO A 737 7.01 4.55 -17.49
CA PRO A 737 5.93 5.43 -17.99
C PRO A 737 5.55 5.23 -19.46
N VAL A 738 6.50 4.90 -20.34
CA VAL A 738 6.24 4.63 -21.77
C VAL A 738 5.30 3.44 -22.01
N GLY A 739 5.22 2.48 -21.08
CA GLY A 739 4.31 1.34 -21.13
C GLY A 739 2.87 1.66 -20.74
N HIS A 740 2.60 2.87 -20.23
CA HIS A 740 1.34 3.23 -19.59
C HIS A 740 0.64 4.41 -20.26
N SER A 741 -0.64 4.62 -19.96
CA SER A 741 -1.41 5.76 -20.46
C SER A 741 -1.16 7.03 -19.62
N THR A 742 0.11 7.38 -19.41
CA THR A 742 0.53 8.48 -18.51
C THR A 742 1.14 9.67 -19.27
N VAL A 743 2.04 10.44 -18.64
CA VAL A 743 2.72 11.62 -19.18
C VAL A 743 4.23 11.39 -19.22
N LEU A 744 4.87 11.75 -20.33
CA LEU A 744 6.32 11.90 -20.42
C LEU A 744 6.70 13.38 -20.44
N ILE A 745 7.86 13.67 -19.86
CA ILE A 745 8.49 14.99 -19.90
C ILE A 745 9.77 14.88 -20.71
N ASN A 746 9.90 15.73 -21.73
CA ASN A 746 11.04 15.79 -22.65
C ASN A 746 11.32 14.45 -23.35
N ASP A 747 10.26 13.74 -23.73
CA ASP A 747 10.31 12.42 -24.39
C ASP A 747 11.13 11.36 -23.62
N ASN A 748 11.32 11.55 -22.31
CA ASN A 748 11.97 10.57 -21.46
C ASN A 748 11.01 9.42 -21.15
N GLU A 749 11.25 8.24 -21.72
CA GLU A 749 10.46 7.02 -21.50
C GLU A 749 10.39 6.58 -20.02
N GLN A 750 11.36 7.03 -19.21
CA GLN A 750 11.51 6.80 -17.76
C GLN A 750 11.30 8.11 -16.98
N SER A 751 10.30 8.92 -17.37
CA SER A 751 10.05 10.25 -16.80
C SER A 751 9.69 10.25 -15.31
N GLN A 752 9.20 9.13 -14.78
CA GLN A 752 8.82 8.96 -13.39
C GLN A 752 9.83 8.07 -12.66
N ARG A 753 9.86 8.21 -11.35
CA ARG A 753 10.62 7.38 -10.42
C ARG A 753 9.70 6.90 -9.30
N THR A 754 10.10 5.83 -8.61
CA THR A 754 9.33 5.32 -7.47
C THR A 754 9.21 6.40 -6.40
N GLY A 755 7.98 6.74 -6.03
CA GLY A 755 7.70 7.72 -4.98
C GLY A 755 8.00 7.20 -3.58
N ASP A 756 7.91 8.08 -2.59
CA ASP A 756 7.94 7.69 -1.17
C ASP A 756 6.64 6.91 -0.84
N HIS A 757 6.73 5.80 -0.09
CA HIS A 757 5.52 5.09 0.36
C HIS A 757 4.76 5.88 1.43
N LEU A 758 3.43 5.85 1.38
CA LEU A 758 2.53 6.66 2.22
C LEU A 758 2.82 6.56 3.73
N TYR A 759 3.13 5.36 4.21
CA TYR A 759 3.33 5.08 5.65
C TYR A 759 4.77 4.79 6.05
N HIS A 760 5.75 5.13 5.21
CA HIS A 760 7.14 4.83 5.51
C HIS A 760 7.70 5.75 6.59
N ALA A 761 7.86 7.05 6.30
CA ALA A 761 8.48 8.01 7.22
C ALA A 761 7.83 9.41 7.13
N PRO A 762 7.27 9.94 8.23
CA PRO A 762 6.74 11.30 8.25
C PRO A 762 7.76 12.36 7.82
N GLY A 763 7.41 13.12 6.77
CA GLY A 763 8.27 14.15 6.17
C GLY A 763 8.84 13.78 4.80
N PHE A 764 8.79 12.49 4.43
CA PHE A 764 8.99 12.02 3.06
C PHE A 764 7.61 11.91 2.39
N ASN A 765 7.35 12.80 1.44
CA ASN A 765 6.02 12.98 0.82
C ASN A 765 6.14 13.16 -0.71
N ASP A 766 7.19 12.59 -1.32
CA ASP A 766 7.39 12.62 -2.76
C ASP A 766 6.60 11.49 -3.43
N HIS A 767 5.28 11.60 -3.41
CA HIS A 767 4.39 10.64 -4.04
C HIS A 767 3.25 11.34 -4.78
N ALA A 768 2.60 10.64 -5.69
CA ALA A 768 1.36 11.11 -6.30
C ALA A 768 0.19 11.01 -5.32
N TYR A 769 -0.83 11.85 -5.52
CA TYR A 769 -2.04 11.84 -4.71
C TYR A 769 -3.24 12.48 -5.44
N ILE A 770 -4.45 12.12 -5.02
CA ILE A 770 -5.68 12.79 -5.44
C ILE A 770 -5.82 14.11 -4.66
N ALA A 771 -5.61 15.23 -5.35
CA ALA A 771 -5.66 16.58 -4.77
C ALA A 771 -7.09 17.09 -4.56
N ASN A 772 -8.04 16.65 -5.40
CA ASN A 772 -9.45 17.02 -5.30
C ASN A 772 -10.33 15.96 -5.96
N PHE A 773 -11.49 15.68 -5.38
CA PHE A 773 -12.52 14.80 -5.96
C PHE A 773 -13.90 15.31 -5.55
N LEU A 774 -14.80 15.46 -6.51
CA LEU A 774 -16.21 15.78 -6.26
C LEU A 774 -17.10 15.03 -7.24
N ASP A 775 -18.08 14.31 -6.73
CA ASP A 775 -19.16 13.75 -7.55
C ASP A 775 -20.44 14.60 -7.39
N GLY A 776 -20.85 15.23 -8.49
CA GLY A 776 -22.10 15.97 -8.62
C GLY A 776 -23.14 15.21 -9.44
N LYS A 777 -24.35 15.76 -9.59
CA LYS A 777 -25.45 15.06 -10.29
C LYS A 777 -25.19 14.91 -11.79
N ASP A 778 -24.73 15.99 -12.43
CA ASP A 778 -24.56 16.06 -13.89
C ASP A 778 -23.11 15.92 -14.33
N ALA A 779 -22.17 16.03 -13.40
CA ALA A 779 -20.74 15.92 -13.63
C ALA A 779 -20.00 15.45 -12.38
N ALA A 780 -18.81 14.87 -12.58
CA ALA A 780 -17.87 14.56 -11.52
C ALA A 780 -16.47 15.08 -11.91
N PHE A 781 -15.61 15.34 -10.93
CA PHE A 781 -14.27 15.85 -11.17
C PHE A 781 -13.25 15.16 -10.27
N SER A 782 -12.05 14.93 -10.81
CA SER A 782 -10.89 14.45 -10.08
C SER A 782 -9.64 15.18 -10.54
N SER A 783 -8.76 15.51 -9.61
CA SER A 783 -7.43 16.08 -9.85
C SER A 783 -6.38 15.19 -9.22
N GLY A 784 -5.57 14.50 -10.04
CA GLY A 784 -4.42 13.74 -9.59
C GLY A 784 -3.14 14.57 -9.73
N ASN A 785 -2.43 14.82 -8.64
CA ASN A 785 -1.10 15.45 -8.68
C ASN A 785 -0.03 14.36 -8.80
N ILE A 786 0.76 14.41 -9.87
CA ILE A 786 1.80 13.43 -10.17
C ILE A 786 3.20 14.06 -10.29
N GLY A 787 3.30 15.39 -10.21
CA GLY A 787 4.53 16.14 -10.54
C GLY A 787 5.75 15.82 -9.67
N LYS A 788 5.55 15.43 -8.41
CA LYS A 788 6.67 15.10 -7.50
C LYS A 788 7.50 13.88 -7.94
N LEU A 789 6.93 13.04 -8.80
CA LEU A 789 7.59 11.85 -9.34
C LEU A 789 8.52 12.18 -10.51
N TYR A 790 8.45 13.41 -11.05
CA TYR A 790 9.26 13.87 -12.18
C TYR A 790 10.52 14.64 -11.76
N PHE A 791 10.91 14.59 -10.47
CA PHE A 791 12.18 15.11 -9.93
C PHE A 791 12.64 16.44 -10.54
N ASP A 792 11.87 17.51 -10.30
CA ASP A 792 12.17 18.88 -10.70
C ASP A 792 12.23 19.13 -12.23
N LYS A 793 11.90 18.14 -13.08
CA LYS A 793 11.71 18.38 -14.53
C LYS A 793 10.49 19.27 -14.80
N VAL A 794 9.54 19.25 -13.88
CA VAL A 794 8.40 20.16 -13.78
C VAL A 794 8.25 20.60 -12.33
N LYS A 795 7.76 21.82 -12.12
CA LYS A 795 7.46 22.34 -10.77
C LYS A 795 6.19 21.71 -10.23
N ASP A 796 5.21 21.50 -11.11
CA ASP A 796 3.96 20.85 -10.81
C ASP A 796 3.41 20.17 -12.07
N LEU A 797 2.70 19.07 -11.88
CA LEU A 797 1.99 18.38 -12.93
C LEU A 797 0.74 17.73 -12.34
N SER A 798 -0.41 18.15 -12.86
CA SER A 798 -1.71 17.58 -12.49
C SER A 798 -2.42 17.04 -13.72
N ARG A 799 -3.01 15.86 -13.57
CA ARG A 799 -3.95 15.29 -14.52
C ARG A 799 -5.35 15.47 -13.95
N ASN A 800 -6.10 16.38 -14.56
CA ASN A 800 -7.44 16.72 -14.12
C ASN A 800 -8.46 16.10 -15.09
N VAL A 801 -9.56 15.59 -14.57
CA VAL A 801 -10.59 14.93 -15.38
C VAL A 801 -11.96 15.41 -14.92
N LEU A 802 -12.68 16.09 -15.81
CA LEU A 802 -14.10 16.41 -15.65
C LEU A 802 -14.93 15.38 -16.43
N PHE A 803 -15.66 14.54 -15.71
CA PHE A 803 -16.65 13.63 -16.29
C PHE A 803 -17.98 14.35 -16.47
N ILE A 804 -18.34 14.63 -17.70
CA ILE A 804 -19.64 15.17 -18.11
C ILE A 804 -20.55 13.98 -18.36
N LYS A 805 -21.43 13.69 -17.39
CA LYS A 805 -22.28 12.49 -17.42
C LYS A 805 -23.21 12.50 -18.65
N PRO A 806 -23.44 11.36 -19.32
CA PRO A 806 -23.01 10.03 -18.90
C PRO A 806 -21.72 9.50 -19.56
N ARG A 807 -21.19 10.07 -20.65
CA ARG A 807 -20.18 9.38 -21.49
C ARG A 807 -19.02 10.24 -21.99
N THR A 808 -18.87 11.47 -21.49
CA THR A 808 -17.86 12.41 -22.01
C THR A 808 -16.88 12.82 -20.93
N LEU A 809 -15.58 12.77 -21.23
CA LEU A 809 -14.53 13.30 -20.37
C LEU A 809 -13.90 14.54 -20.99
N LEU A 810 -13.64 15.56 -20.18
CA LEU A 810 -12.68 16.61 -20.49
C LEU A 810 -11.45 16.40 -19.62
N MET A 811 -10.36 15.94 -20.23
CA MET A 811 -9.05 15.80 -19.57
C MET A 811 -8.26 17.10 -19.72
N LEU A 812 -7.77 17.62 -18.61
CA LEU A 812 -6.97 18.85 -18.53
C LEU A 812 -5.64 18.55 -17.83
N ASP A 813 -4.64 18.16 -18.61
CA ASP A 813 -3.27 17.98 -18.14
C ASP A 813 -2.61 19.35 -18.00
N THR A 814 -2.28 19.73 -16.77
CA THR A 814 -1.66 21.03 -16.46
C THR A 814 -0.23 20.83 -15.97
N ALA A 815 0.73 21.26 -16.79
CA ALA A 815 2.15 21.21 -16.48
C ALA A 815 2.68 22.62 -16.19
N VAL A 816 3.31 22.80 -15.03
CA VAL A 816 4.04 24.02 -14.68
C VAL A 816 5.52 23.74 -14.89
N PRO A 817 6.17 24.40 -15.87
CA PRO A 817 7.60 24.17 -16.12
C PRO A 817 8.43 24.58 -14.91
N SER A 818 9.60 23.95 -14.77
CA SER A 818 10.64 24.37 -13.83
C SER A 818 11.39 25.59 -14.39
N GLU A 819 12.72 25.65 -14.23
CA GLU A 819 13.53 26.76 -14.76
C GLU A 819 13.60 26.81 -16.29
N LYS A 820 13.34 25.68 -16.95
CA LYS A 820 13.34 25.50 -18.40
C LYS A 820 11.96 25.07 -18.87
N ASP A 821 11.61 25.48 -20.09
CA ASP A 821 10.44 24.96 -20.76
C ASP A 821 10.60 23.46 -21.02
N ALA A 822 9.48 22.74 -20.99
CA ALA A 822 9.42 21.29 -21.11
C ALA A 822 8.47 20.88 -22.24
N LYS A 823 8.85 19.83 -22.97
CA LYS A 823 7.92 19.10 -23.83
C LYS A 823 7.12 18.14 -22.96
N VAL A 824 5.80 18.19 -23.10
CA VAL A 824 4.85 17.33 -22.41
C VAL A 824 4.22 16.43 -23.44
N THR A 825 4.30 15.11 -23.22
CA THR A 825 3.77 14.09 -24.13
C THR A 825 2.78 13.22 -23.37
N LEU A 826 1.51 13.26 -23.75
CA LEU A 826 0.45 12.39 -23.22
C LEU A 826 0.47 11.07 -24.00
N LEU A 827 0.36 9.95 -23.29
CA LEU A 827 0.32 8.61 -23.86
C LEU A 827 -1.05 8.00 -23.63
N TYR A 828 -1.71 7.48 -24.67
CA TYR A 828 -2.95 6.70 -24.58
C TYR A 828 -2.73 5.33 -25.21
N GLN A 829 -2.59 4.30 -24.37
CA GLN A 829 -2.32 2.92 -24.78
C GLN A 829 -3.58 2.25 -25.33
N THR A 830 -3.42 1.43 -26.37
CA THR A 830 -4.48 0.59 -26.93
C THR A 830 -3.89 -0.75 -27.39
N ALA A 831 -4.73 -1.78 -27.52
CA ALA A 831 -4.28 -3.12 -27.92
C ALA A 831 -3.46 -3.11 -29.22
N GLU A 832 -3.97 -2.48 -30.28
CA GLU A 832 -3.40 -2.61 -31.63
C GLU A 832 -3.25 -1.25 -32.30
N LEU A 833 -2.13 -1.06 -33.01
CA LEU A 833 -1.79 0.16 -33.74
C LEU A 833 -2.82 0.49 -34.83
N GLU A 834 -3.38 -0.54 -35.47
CA GLU A 834 -4.38 -0.37 -36.54
C GLU A 834 -5.69 0.27 -36.07
N HIS A 835 -5.97 0.25 -34.76
CA HIS A 835 -7.13 0.91 -34.20
C HIS A 835 -6.97 2.44 -34.14
N ILE A 836 -5.76 2.98 -34.34
CA ILE A 836 -5.44 4.39 -34.10
C ILE A 836 -5.38 5.16 -35.41
N LYS A 837 -6.12 6.27 -35.45
CA LYS A 837 -5.95 7.31 -36.45
C LYS A 837 -5.61 8.62 -35.75
N ALA A 838 -4.31 8.96 -35.75
CA ALA A 838 -3.86 10.24 -35.20
C ALA A 838 -4.24 11.40 -36.13
N GLY A 839 -4.76 12.49 -35.57
CA GLY A 839 -5.10 13.70 -36.30
C GLY A 839 -4.76 14.96 -35.51
N LYS A 840 -4.64 16.09 -36.19
CA LYS A 840 -4.21 17.36 -35.59
C LYS A 840 -5.27 17.95 -34.65
N ASP A 841 -6.54 17.89 -35.08
CA ASP A 841 -7.67 18.42 -34.31
C ASP A 841 -8.42 17.31 -33.57
N VAL A 842 -8.54 16.13 -34.20
CA VAL A 842 -9.21 14.95 -33.65
C VAL A 842 -8.40 13.70 -33.99
N SER A 843 -8.12 12.89 -32.97
CA SER A 843 -7.63 11.53 -33.12
C SER A 843 -8.75 10.52 -32.82
N ASN A 844 -8.71 9.35 -33.45
CA ASN A 844 -9.71 8.30 -33.29
C ASN A 844 -9.08 6.98 -32.82
N ILE A 845 -9.78 6.28 -31.94
CA ILE A 845 -9.50 4.87 -31.61
C ILE A 845 -10.77 4.07 -31.89
N THR A 846 -10.74 3.21 -32.92
CA THR A 846 -11.91 2.45 -33.38
C THR A 846 -11.71 0.97 -33.13
N LYS A 847 -12.63 0.36 -32.37
CA LYS A 847 -12.63 -1.06 -32.02
C LYS A 847 -14.05 -1.61 -32.13
N LYS A 848 -14.21 -2.78 -32.74
CA LYS A 848 -15.52 -3.47 -32.89
C LYS A 848 -16.64 -2.57 -33.47
N GLY A 849 -16.29 -1.64 -34.36
CA GLY A 849 -17.25 -0.71 -34.98
C GLY A 849 -17.69 0.46 -34.10
N VAL A 850 -17.11 0.65 -32.92
CA VAL A 850 -17.32 1.81 -32.06
C VAL A 850 -16.05 2.66 -32.05
N THR A 851 -16.19 3.98 -32.11
CA THR A 851 -15.08 4.93 -32.14
C THR A 851 -15.06 5.78 -30.87
N LEU A 852 -13.89 5.84 -30.22
CA LEU A 852 -13.56 6.87 -29.26
C LEU A 852 -12.92 8.05 -30.01
N ASN A 853 -13.52 9.22 -29.88
CA ASN A 853 -12.99 10.48 -30.41
C ASN A 853 -12.18 11.19 -29.32
N VAL A 854 -10.97 11.61 -29.66
CA VAL A 854 -10.08 12.41 -28.81
C VAL A 854 -9.90 13.76 -29.48
N MET A 855 -10.63 14.77 -29.02
CA MET A 855 -10.61 16.12 -29.60
C MET A 855 -9.57 16.99 -28.88
N HIS A 856 -8.61 17.52 -29.62
CA HIS A 856 -7.49 18.33 -29.11
C HIS A 856 -7.92 19.80 -29.04
N LEU A 857 -8.49 20.22 -27.91
CA LEU A 857 -9.12 21.55 -27.76
C LEU A 857 -8.13 22.64 -27.37
N ALA A 858 -7.07 22.29 -26.64
CA ALA A 858 -5.97 23.19 -26.31
C ALA A 858 -4.67 22.41 -26.05
N PRO A 859 -3.49 22.95 -26.36
CA PRO A 859 -3.29 24.14 -27.19
C PRO A 859 -3.75 23.90 -28.63
N LYS A 860 -3.98 24.97 -29.39
CA LYS A 860 -4.44 24.91 -30.79
C LYS A 860 -3.57 24.06 -31.72
N ALA A 861 -2.29 23.92 -31.39
CA ALA A 861 -1.36 23.09 -32.13
C ALA A 861 -0.75 22.05 -31.20
N VAL A 862 -1.04 20.79 -31.48
CA VAL A 862 -0.42 19.62 -30.88
C VAL A 862 0.25 18.78 -31.96
N GLU A 863 1.27 18.05 -31.56
CA GLU A 863 1.86 16.98 -32.37
C GLU A 863 1.20 15.66 -31.98
N THR A 864 0.68 14.90 -32.94
CA THR A 864 -0.01 13.63 -32.68
C THR A 864 0.51 12.51 -33.57
N HIS A 865 0.73 11.34 -32.98
CA HIS A 865 1.22 10.17 -33.70
C HIS A 865 0.57 8.87 -33.21
N ALA A 866 0.34 7.94 -34.14
CA ALA A 866 0.13 6.55 -33.81
C ALA A 866 1.50 5.87 -33.75
N VAL A 867 1.91 5.43 -32.58
CA VAL A 867 3.26 4.89 -32.30
C VAL A 867 3.16 3.40 -31.99
N GLU A 868 3.99 2.61 -32.66
CA GLU A 868 4.12 1.17 -32.38
C GLU A 868 4.79 0.96 -31.02
N THR A 869 4.26 0.04 -30.22
CA THR A 869 4.86 -0.40 -28.95
C THR A 869 5.50 -1.77 -29.12
N PRO A 870 6.53 -2.12 -28.31
CA PRO A 870 7.17 -3.42 -28.43
C PRO A 870 6.20 -4.56 -28.10
N HIS A 871 6.40 -5.72 -28.74
CA HIS A 871 5.83 -6.98 -28.27
C HIS A 871 6.64 -7.51 -27.10
N TYR A 872 5.94 -7.94 -26.07
CA TYR A 872 6.55 -8.62 -24.93
C TYR A 872 6.76 -10.11 -25.18
N LEU A 873 7.62 -10.73 -24.38
CA LEU A 873 8.12 -12.09 -24.62
C LEU A 873 7.00 -13.11 -24.80
N TYR A 874 5.94 -13.07 -23.99
CA TYR A 874 4.87 -14.07 -24.10
C TYR A 874 3.92 -13.81 -25.26
N THR A 875 3.74 -12.56 -25.70
CA THR A 875 3.05 -12.29 -26.97
C THR A 875 3.80 -12.96 -28.11
N LEU A 876 5.13 -12.78 -28.18
CA LEU A 876 6.00 -13.39 -29.18
C LEU A 876 5.95 -14.93 -29.15
N GLN A 877 5.86 -15.52 -27.96
CA GLN A 877 5.84 -16.98 -27.79
C GLN A 877 4.47 -17.61 -28.08
N ARG A 878 3.37 -16.96 -27.68
CA ARG A 878 2.03 -17.57 -27.63
C ARG A 878 1.16 -17.21 -28.82
N GLU A 879 1.30 -16.02 -29.37
CA GLU A 879 0.47 -15.58 -30.50
C GLU A 879 1.07 -16.05 -31.83
N ARG A 880 0.18 -16.35 -32.78
CA ARG A 880 0.56 -16.73 -34.15
C ARG A 880 -0.13 -15.77 -35.11
N HIS A 881 0.70 -15.11 -35.92
CA HIS A 881 0.46 -13.81 -36.55
C HIS A 881 0.40 -12.67 -35.52
N LEU A 882 1.55 -12.02 -35.35
CA LEU A 882 1.65 -10.83 -34.52
C LEU A 882 0.95 -9.67 -35.18
N LYS A 883 0.12 -8.97 -34.42
CA LYS A 883 -0.42 -7.67 -34.78
C LYS A 883 0.38 -6.58 -34.11
N LYS A 884 0.64 -5.49 -34.81
CA LYS A 884 1.36 -4.34 -34.23
C LYS A 884 0.57 -3.79 -33.05
N GLU A 885 1.19 -3.75 -31.88
CA GLU A 885 0.66 -3.07 -30.71
C GLU A 885 0.94 -1.57 -30.83
N GLY A 886 0.09 -0.71 -30.26
CA GLY A 886 0.31 0.74 -30.43
C GLY A 886 -0.31 1.65 -29.38
N MET A 887 0.14 2.89 -29.38
CA MET A 887 -0.35 3.98 -28.54
C MET A 887 -0.55 5.25 -29.35
N LEU A 888 -1.49 6.09 -28.92
CA LEU A 888 -1.61 7.46 -29.41
C LEU A 888 -0.74 8.36 -28.53
N THR A 889 0.12 9.17 -29.15
CA THR A 889 0.87 10.21 -28.45
C THR A 889 0.34 11.59 -28.82
N ILE A 890 0.32 12.49 -27.84
CA ILE A 890 -0.11 13.89 -28.01
C ILE A 890 0.92 14.77 -27.31
N SER A 891 1.61 15.63 -28.06
CA SER A 891 2.70 16.44 -27.51
C SER A 891 2.48 17.95 -27.71
N ALA A 892 2.89 18.71 -26.69
CA ALA A 892 2.99 20.17 -26.73
C ALA A 892 4.14 20.65 -25.84
N ASN A 893 4.49 21.93 -25.95
CA ASN A 893 5.59 22.52 -25.18
C ASN A 893 5.06 23.64 -24.29
N THR A 894 5.58 23.72 -23.06
CA THR A 894 5.49 24.96 -22.29
C THR A 894 6.27 26.05 -23.02
N LYS A 895 5.86 27.31 -22.85
CA LYS A 895 6.53 28.45 -23.50
C LYS A 895 6.68 29.60 -22.53
N ASN A 896 7.85 30.22 -22.54
CA ASN A 896 8.17 31.39 -21.73
C ASN A 896 7.92 31.13 -20.23
N ARG A 897 8.20 29.90 -19.77
CA ARG A 897 7.99 29.46 -18.38
C ARG A 897 6.54 29.60 -17.88
N GLN A 898 5.58 29.65 -18.80
CA GLN A 898 4.16 29.68 -18.45
C GLN A 898 3.61 28.25 -18.34
N PRO A 899 2.60 28.02 -17.48
CA PRO A 899 1.89 26.75 -17.44
C PRO A 899 1.32 26.38 -18.81
N LEU A 900 1.42 25.09 -19.16
CA LEU A 900 0.76 24.49 -20.31
C LEU A 900 -0.50 23.76 -19.83
N VAL A 901 -1.64 24.04 -20.48
CA VAL A 901 -2.86 23.24 -20.33
C VAL A 901 -3.08 22.48 -21.65
N MET A 902 -3.02 21.16 -21.58
CA MET A 902 -3.43 20.27 -22.67
C MET A 902 -4.85 19.77 -22.38
N ALA A 903 -5.81 20.21 -23.18
CA ALA A 903 -7.22 19.89 -23.02
C ALA A 903 -7.68 18.94 -24.12
N ASN A 904 -8.04 17.71 -23.73
CA ASN A 904 -8.55 16.68 -24.62
C ASN A 904 -9.95 16.27 -24.21
N LEU A 905 -10.91 16.35 -25.13
CA LEU A 905 -12.27 15.86 -24.93
C LEU A 905 -12.38 14.43 -25.48
N LEU A 906 -12.72 13.47 -24.63
CA LEU A 906 -12.86 12.06 -24.96
C LEU A 906 -14.34 11.68 -24.95
N THR A 907 -14.86 11.19 -26.07
CA THR A 907 -16.28 10.78 -26.18
C THR A 907 -16.50 9.72 -27.26
N THR A 908 -17.46 8.82 -27.04
CA THR A 908 -17.96 7.89 -28.07
C THR A 908 -19.25 8.37 -28.73
N GLU A 909 -19.69 9.58 -28.41
CA GLU A 909 -20.84 10.22 -29.05
C GLU A 909 -20.42 10.79 -30.42
N GLY A 910 -21.27 10.57 -31.44
CA GLY A 910 -21.05 11.02 -32.82
C GLY A 910 -20.36 10.04 -33.78
N SER A 911 -20.14 10.47 -35.03
CA SER A 911 -19.47 9.70 -36.10
C SER A 911 -17.96 9.94 -36.15
N ASP A 912 -17.20 9.11 -36.88
CA ASP A 912 -15.75 9.31 -37.09
C ASP A 912 -15.42 10.76 -37.52
N GLY A 913 -14.75 11.53 -36.66
CA GLY A 913 -14.39 12.93 -36.90
C GLY A 913 -15.46 13.97 -36.52
N VAL A 914 -16.20 13.71 -35.43
CA VAL A 914 -17.51 14.30 -35.08
C VAL A 914 -17.65 15.84 -35.22
N SER A 915 -18.72 16.24 -35.91
CA SER A 915 -19.20 17.60 -36.21
C SER A 915 -20.07 18.27 -35.13
N GLU A 916 -20.29 17.64 -33.97
CA GLU A 916 -21.26 18.08 -32.95
C GLU A 916 -20.66 18.91 -31.81
N VAL A 917 -19.35 18.80 -31.57
CA VAL A 917 -18.69 19.60 -30.53
C VAL A 917 -18.21 20.90 -31.15
N ILE A 918 -18.97 21.97 -30.90
CA ILE A 918 -18.63 23.33 -31.31
C ILE A 918 -17.92 23.98 -30.13
N THR A 919 -16.68 24.44 -30.37
CA THR A 919 -15.90 25.20 -29.38
C THR A 919 -15.62 26.62 -29.85
N GLU A 920 -15.58 27.54 -28.90
CA GLU A 920 -15.25 28.94 -29.09
C GLU A 920 -14.07 29.30 -28.19
N GLU A 921 -13.02 29.89 -28.77
CA GLU A 921 -11.87 30.44 -28.04
C GLU A 921 -12.25 31.81 -27.45
N GLY A 922 -11.99 31.99 -26.14
CA GLY A 922 -12.09 33.27 -25.46
C GLY A 922 -10.74 33.74 -24.89
N ASP A 923 -10.73 34.84 -24.15
CA ASP A 923 -9.49 35.31 -23.50
C ASP A 923 -9.11 34.42 -22.31
N GLY A 924 -8.17 33.50 -22.53
CA GLY A 924 -7.65 32.63 -21.47
C GLY A 924 -8.55 31.45 -21.12
N PHE A 925 -9.54 31.14 -21.97
CA PHE A 925 -10.41 29.97 -21.81
C PHE A 925 -10.91 29.46 -23.17
N VAL A 926 -11.47 28.25 -23.19
CA VAL A 926 -12.23 27.70 -24.30
C VAL A 926 -13.58 27.25 -23.75
N SER A 927 -14.66 27.51 -24.49
CA SER A 927 -16.00 27.02 -24.17
C SER A 927 -16.57 26.18 -25.30
N GLY A 928 -17.52 25.30 -25.00
CA GLY A 928 -18.20 24.52 -26.02
C GLY A 928 -19.45 23.82 -25.52
N VAL A 929 -20.03 23.02 -26.41
CA VAL A 929 -21.20 22.18 -26.10
C VAL A 929 -20.90 20.74 -26.49
N THR A 930 -21.21 19.80 -25.60
CA THR A 930 -21.11 18.36 -25.85
C THR A 930 -22.30 17.66 -25.23
N SER A 931 -22.94 16.75 -25.97
CA SER A 931 -24.14 16.01 -25.52
C SER A 931 -25.24 16.92 -24.90
N GLY A 932 -25.44 18.11 -25.48
CA GLY A 932 -26.40 19.10 -24.98
C GLY A 932 -26.00 19.86 -23.72
N LYS A 933 -24.82 19.60 -23.14
CA LYS A 933 -24.28 20.29 -21.96
C LYS A 933 -23.22 21.30 -22.37
N LYS A 934 -23.29 22.50 -21.78
CA LYS A 934 -22.26 23.52 -21.96
C LYS A 934 -21.08 23.23 -21.04
N PHE A 935 -19.88 23.51 -21.52
CA PHE A 935 -18.68 23.46 -20.72
C PHE A 935 -17.73 24.60 -21.08
N ALA A 936 -16.82 24.91 -20.17
CA ALA A 936 -15.67 25.75 -20.42
C ALA A 936 -14.50 25.33 -19.54
N PHE A 937 -13.28 25.65 -19.97
CA PHE A 937 -12.07 25.40 -19.21
C PHE A 937 -11.05 26.51 -19.41
N SER A 938 -10.21 26.72 -18.40
CA SER A 938 -9.15 27.72 -18.46
C SER A 938 -7.95 27.22 -19.26
N THR A 939 -7.38 28.08 -20.09
CA THR A 939 -6.05 27.87 -20.71
C THR A 939 -4.95 28.64 -19.99
N LYS A 940 -5.30 29.42 -18.96
CA LYS A 940 -4.40 30.20 -18.10
C LYS A 940 -4.75 29.94 -16.63
N PRO A 941 -4.27 28.84 -16.01
CA PRO A 941 -4.67 28.42 -14.67
C PRO A 941 -4.61 29.56 -13.63
N GLY A 942 -5.66 29.69 -12.83
CA GLY A 942 -5.79 30.73 -11.79
C GLY A 942 -6.07 32.15 -12.30
N LYS A 943 -6.22 32.36 -13.61
CA LYS A 943 -6.71 33.63 -14.17
C LYS A 943 -8.22 33.62 -14.30
N ILE A 944 -8.84 34.74 -13.94
CA ILE A 944 -10.26 34.97 -14.11
C ILE A 944 -10.59 35.05 -15.61
N TYR A 945 -11.63 34.34 -16.02
CA TYR A 945 -12.24 34.45 -17.35
C TYR A 945 -13.76 34.62 -17.22
N GLN A 946 -14.39 35.05 -18.32
CA GLN A 946 -15.83 35.29 -18.38
C GLN A 946 -16.46 34.41 -19.46
N VAL A 947 -17.48 33.63 -19.10
CA VAL A 947 -18.18 32.73 -20.02
C VAL A 947 -19.67 32.71 -19.72
N ASP A 948 -20.49 32.88 -20.77
CA ASP A 948 -21.96 32.93 -20.65
C ASP A 948 -22.41 33.84 -19.48
N GLY A 949 -21.83 35.04 -19.37
CA GLY A 949 -22.10 36.02 -18.31
C GLY A 949 -21.62 35.66 -16.89
N MET A 950 -21.00 34.50 -16.69
CA MET A 950 -20.37 34.10 -15.42
C MET A 950 -18.90 34.54 -15.39
N GLU A 951 -18.35 34.77 -14.21
CA GLU A 951 -16.95 35.14 -13.98
C GLU A 951 -16.31 34.14 -13.00
N THR A 952 -15.19 33.51 -13.38
CA THR A 952 -14.52 32.51 -12.52
C THR A 952 -13.05 32.31 -12.90
N ASP A 953 -12.26 31.75 -11.98
CA ASP A 953 -10.88 31.27 -12.21
C ASP A 953 -10.80 29.74 -12.29
N ALA A 954 -11.95 29.06 -12.40
CA ALA A 954 -12.07 27.60 -12.40
C ALA A 954 -11.20 26.92 -13.46
N ALA A 955 -10.60 25.79 -13.12
CA ALA A 955 -9.96 24.92 -14.11
C ALA A 955 -10.97 24.46 -15.18
N ALA A 956 -12.17 24.06 -14.74
CA ALA A 956 -13.28 23.69 -15.62
C ALA A 956 -14.63 24.07 -15.02
N ILE A 957 -15.62 24.29 -15.86
CA ILE A 957 -17.01 24.53 -15.48
C ILE A 957 -17.95 23.84 -16.48
N THR A 958 -19.03 23.23 -15.98
CA THR A 958 -20.15 22.75 -16.80
C THR A 958 -21.45 23.13 -16.13
N TRP A 959 -22.47 23.48 -16.92
CA TRP A 959 -23.70 24.02 -16.39
C TRP A 959 -24.94 23.69 -17.22
N SER A 960 -26.06 23.68 -16.53
CA SER A 960 -27.42 23.61 -17.07
C SER A 960 -28.25 24.79 -16.53
N ASN A 961 -29.54 24.82 -16.81
CA ASN A 961 -30.44 25.83 -16.24
C ASN A 961 -30.66 25.65 -14.73
N GLU A 962 -30.44 24.43 -14.21
CA GLU A 962 -30.74 24.08 -12.82
C GLU A 962 -29.50 24.08 -11.93
N ARG A 963 -28.32 23.82 -12.53
CA ARG A 963 -27.12 23.41 -11.78
C ARG A 963 -25.85 23.90 -12.47
N THR A 964 -24.87 24.30 -11.69
CA THR A 964 -23.54 24.69 -12.18
C THR A 964 -22.49 23.92 -11.39
N PHE A 965 -21.65 23.17 -12.09
CA PHE A 965 -20.50 22.47 -11.52
C PHE A 965 -19.22 23.22 -11.88
N ILE A 966 -18.41 23.56 -10.87
CA ILE A 966 -17.19 24.35 -10.98
C ILE A 966 -16.05 23.52 -10.38
N ALA A 967 -14.96 23.34 -11.11
CA ALA A 967 -13.78 22.58 -10.67
C ALA A 967 -12.60 23.51 -10.36
N LEU A 968 -11.98 23.32 -9.18
CA LEU A 968 -10.77 24.01 -8.73
C LEU A 968 -10.81 25.55 -8.88
N ALA A 969 -11.87 26.20 -8.40
CA ALA A 969 -11.98 27.66 -8.40
C ALA A 969 -11.72 28.26 -7.01
N THR A 970 -11.10 29.45 -6.97
CA THR A 970 -11.05 30.30 -5.76
C THR A 970 -12.12 31.39 -5.79
N SER A 971 -12.70 31.68 -6.96
CA SER A 971 -13.71 32.72 -7.16
C SER A 971 -14.72 32.30 -8.25
N PHE A 972 -16.00 32.54 -7.97
CA PHE A 972 -17.09 32.37 -8.92
C PHE A 972 -18.16 33.44 -8.72
N LYS A 973 -18.69 33.98 -9.82
CA LYS A 973 -19.88 34.82 -9.86
C LYS A 973 -20.81 34.38 -11.00
N SER A 974 -22.09 34.22 -10.69
CA SER A 974 -23.17 33.92 -11.63
C SER A 974 -23.55 35.10 -12.53
N LYS A 975 -24.29 34.80 -13.61
CA LYS A 975 -24.79 35.75 -14.63
C LYS A 975 -25.37 37.06 -14.09
N ASN A 976 -26.15 36.99 -13.01
CA ASN A 976 -26.85 38.13 -12.42
C ASN A 976 -26.17 38.64 -11.13
N GLY A 977 -24.99 38.10 -10.79
CA GLY A 977 -24.25 38.40 -9.56
C GLY A 977 -24.93 37.96 -8.27
N SER A 978 -26.09 37.28 -8.33
CA SER A 978 -26.87 36.89 -7.15
C SER A 978 -26.23 35.73 -6.37
N GLN A 979 -25.49 34.88 -7.09
CA GLN A 979 -24.66 33.83 -6.53
C GLN A 979 -23.19 34.19 -6.78
N ALA A 980 -22.44 34.37 -5.70
CA ALA A 980 -21.01 34.59 -5.71
C ALA A 980 -20.36 33.76 -4.59
N MET A 981 -19.21 33.17 -4.89
CA MET A 981 -18.48 32.33 -3.96
C MET A 981 -16.99 32.64 -4.08
N SER A 982 -16.29 32.68 -2.95
CA SER A 982 -14.84 32.75 -2.93
C SER A 982 -14.24 31.90 -1.82
N SER A 983 -12.99 31.50 -1.96
CA SER A 983 -12.28 30.73 -0.95
C SER A 983 -10.79 31.04 -0.91
N THR A 984 -10.18 30.69 0.22
CA THR A 984 -8.74 30.83 0.46
C THR A 984 -7.88 29.84 -0.32
N ILE A 985 -8.47 28.76 -0.86
CA ILE A 985 -7.81 27.75 -1.69
C ILE A 985 -8.72 27.38 -2.87
N PRO A 986 -8.18 26.78 -3.96
CA PRO A 986 -9.01 26.22 -5.02
C PRO A 986 -9.90 25.09 -4.47
N LEU A 987 -11.19 25.14 -4.79
CA LEU A 987 -12.16 24.08 -4.46
C LEU A 987 -12.98 23.69 -5.68
N SER A 988 -13.49 22.47 -5.68
CA SER A 988 -14.55 22.07 -6.62
C SER A 988 -15.89 22.17 -5.91
N PHE A 989 -16.92 22.62 -6.60
CA PHE A 989 -18.26 22.74 -6.02
C PHE A 989 -19.35 22.70 -7.08
N GLU A 990 -20.53 22.29 -6.65
CA GLU A 990 -21.74 22.26 -7.45
C GLU A 990 -22.82 23.08 -6.75
N ILE A 991 -23.37 24.08 -7.46
CA ILE A 991 -24.44 24.94 -6.97
C ILE A 991 -25.75 24.49 -7.61
N SER A 992 -26.77 24.27 -6.79
CA SER A 992 -28.14 23.99 -7.22
C SER A 992 -29.18 24.47 -6.19
N ALA A 993 -30.47 24.28 -6.47
CA ALA A 993 -31.54 24.52 -5.50
C ALA A 993 -31.45 23.62 -4.25
N GLU A 994 -30.74 22.49 -4.33
CA GLU A 994 -30.59 21.54 -3.22
C GLU A 994 -29.52 21.97 -2.20
N GLY A 995 -28.65 22.91 -2.58
CA GLY A 995 -27.52 23.41 -1.80
C GLY A 995 -26.24 23.54 -2.62
N ILE A 996 -25.11 23.70 -1.91
CA ILE A 996 -23.77 23.74 -2.49
C ILE A 996 -23.02 22.49 -2.05
N MET A 997 -22.75 21.57 -2.98
CA MET A 997 -21.79 20.48 -2.73
C MET A 997 -20.39 21.02 -2.95
N TYR A 998 -19.41 20.64 -2.14
CA TYR A 998 -18.03 21.09 -2.30
C TYR A 998 -17.04 19.97 -2.01
N ALA A 999 -15.82 20.12 -2.54
CA ALA A 999 -14.65 19.35 -2.20
C ALA A 999 -13.43 20.25 -2.05
N ALA A 1000 -12.75 20.14 -0.92
CA ALA A 1000 -11.55 20.91 -0.59
C ALA A 1000 -10.35 19.98 -0.35
N GLY A 1001 -9.19 20.31 -0.93
CA GLY A 1001 -7.95 19.53 -0.72
C GLY A 1001 -7.32 19.73 0.67
N SER A 1002 -7.67 20.81 1.35
CA SER A 1002 -7.26 21.13 2.72
C SER A 1002 -8.34 21.96 3.42
N ALA A 1003 -8.19 22.23 4.73
CA ALA A 1003 -9.10 23.12 5.42
C ALA A 1003 -9.12 24.52 4.77
N ALA A 1004 -10.30 25.10 4.64
CA ALA A 1004 -10.50 26.32 3.87
C ALA A 1004 -11.55 27.23 4.50
N LYS A 1005 -11.43 28.53 4.24
CA LYS A 1005 -12.48 29.50 4.54
C LYS A 1005 -13.22 29.83 3.25
N LEU A 1006 -14.55 29.77 3.28
CA LEU A 1006 -15.40 30.12 2.14
C LEU A 1006 -16.21 31.36 2.47
N SER A 1007 -16.39 32.21 1.46
CA SER A 1007 -17.36 33.30 1.48
C SER A 1007 -18.42 33.05 0.43
N ILE A 1008 -19.70 33.10 0.81
CA ILE A 1008 -20.84 32.78 -0.05
C ILE A 1008 -21.82 33.95 -0.01
N SER A 1009 -22.28 34.41 -1.17
CA SER A 1009 -23.28 35.47 -1.27
C SER A 1009 -24.58 35.11 -0.56
N SER A 1010 -25.10 36.02 0.25
CA SER A 1010 -26.39 35.91 0.91
C SER A 1010 -27.04 37.29 0.98
N ALA A 1011 -28.15 37.49 0.27
CA ALA A 1011 -28.79 38.81 0.14
C ALA A 1011 -29.20 39.44 1.48
N ARG A 1012 -29.46 38.61 2.49
CA ARG A 1012 -29.74 38.96 3.87
C ARG A 1012 -28.99 38.01 4.80
N LYS A 1013 -28.89 38.35 6.09
CA LYS A 1013 -28.35 37.44 7.11
C LYS A 1013 -29.21 36.17 7.14
N PRO A 1014 -28.66 34.97 6.88
CA PRO A 1014 -29.44 33.74 6.93
C PRO A 1014 -29.83 33.41 8.36
N GLY A 1015 -30.97 32.74 8.51
CA GLY A 1015 -31.44 32.25 9.79
C GLY A 1015 -30.61 31.06 10.27
N SER A 1016 -30.09 30.25 9.33
CA SER A 1016 -29.13 29.19 9.64
C SER A 1016 -28.27 28.83 8.43
N VAL A 1017 -27.08 28.31 8.70
CA VAL A 1017 -26.23 27.65 7.71
C VAL A 1017 -26.00 26.23 8.19
N LEU A 1018 -26.26 25.26 7.32
CA LEU A 1018 -26.06 23.83 7.60
C LEU A 1018 -24.84 23.35 6.82
N LEU A 1019 -23.94 22.63 7.49
CA LEU A 1019 -22.84 21.87 6.90
C LEU A 1019 -23.06 20.39 7.19
N ASN A 1020 -23.21 19.58 6.15
CA ASN A 1020 -23.53 18.14 6.25
C ASN A 1020 -24.76 17.89 7.15
N GLY A 1021 -25.79 18.73 6.98
CA GLY A 1021 -27.03 18.67 7.75
C GLY A 1021 -26.95 19.22 9.19
N LYS A 1022 -25.77 19.64 9.66
CA LYS A 1022 -25.57 20.17 11.02
C LYS A 1022 -25.43 21.70 11.01
N SER A 1023 -26.09 22.38 11.94
CA SER A 1023 -26.00 23.85 12.06
C SER A 1023 -24.58 24.32 12.39
N VAL A 1024 -24.07 25.23 11.57
CA VAL A 1024 -22.79 25.93 11.78
C VAL A 1024 -23.01 27.02 12.82
N ARG A 1025 -22.42 26.88 14.02
CA ARG A 1025 -22.64 27.82 15.13
C ARG A 1025 -21.97 29.17 14.96
N ASN A 1026 -20.88 29.23 14.19
CA ASN A 1026 -19.96 30.37 14.18
C ASN A 1026 -19.80 31.01 12.79
N PHE A 1027 -20.78 30.90 11.89
CA PHE A 1027 -20.70 31.61 10.61
C PHE A 1027 -20.80 33.12 10.84
N THR A 1028 -20.03 33.90 10.08
CA THR A 1028 -20.13 35.36 10.10
C THR A 1028 -20.97 35.84 8.92
N TYR A 1029 -21.69 36.95 9.08
CA TYR A 1029 -22.38 37.63 7.98
C TYR A 1029 -21.87 39.07 7.88
N ASP A 1030 -21.29 39.40 6.73
CA ASP A 1030 -20.89 40.75 6.37
C ASP A 1030 -22.07 41.42 5.64
N SER A 1031 -22.73 42.37 6.31
CA SER A 1031 -23.88 43.08 5.76
C SER A 1031 -23.52 44.05 4.64
N ALA A 1032 -22.30 44.59 4.65
CA ALA A 1032 -21.83 45.51 3.61
C ALA A 1032 -21.55 44.74 2.31
N LYS A 1033 -20.96 43.54 2.42
CA LYS A 1033 -20.67 42.67 1.27
C LYS A 1033 -21.81 41.73 0.91
N LYS A 1034 -22.83 41.60 1.77
CA LYS A 1034 -23.93 40.62 1.65
C LYS A 1034 -23.40 39.20 1.47
N GLN A 1035 -22.48 38.79 2.34
CA GLN A 1035 -21.80 37.49 2.28
C GLN A 1035 -21.76 36.82 3.64
N ILE A 1036 -21.89 35.50 3.66
CA ILE A 1036 -21.53 34.67 4.81
C ILE A 1036 -20.11 34.16 4.68
N SER A 1037 -19.41 33.98 5.81
CA SER A 1037 -18.17 33.20 5.84
C SER A 1037 -18.29 31.98 6.74
N ILE A 1038 -17.75 30.85 6.26
CA ILE A 1038 -17.70 29.58 6.97
C ILE A 1038 -16.34 28.92 6.81
N ASP A 1039 -15.91 28.18 7.82
CA ASP A 1039 -14.74 27.31 7.75
C ASP A 1039 -15.18 25.89 7.42
N VAL A 1040 -14.48 25.23 6.50
CA VAL A 1040 -14.67 23.83 6.15
C VAL A 1040 -13.38 23.05 6.33
N GLN A 1041 -13.54 21.73 6.52
CA GLN A 1041 -12.42 20.80 6.57
C GLN A 1041 -12.11 20.26 5.17
N ALA A 1042 -10.95 19.61 5.04
CA ALA A 1042 -10.60 18.86 3.84
C ALA A 1042 -11.61 17.74 3.56
N GLY A 1043 -11.81 17.42 2.29
CA GLY A 1043 -12.78 16.42 1.82
C GLY A 1043 -14.06 17.04 1.27
N GLU A 1044 -15.07 16.21 1.10
CA GLU A 1044 -16.37 16.55 0.53
C GLU A 1044 -17.39 16.99 1.59
N GLY A 1045 -18.30 17.87 1.20
CA GLY A 1045 -19.44 18.23 2.04
C GLY A 1045 -20.55 18.95 1.31
N VAL A 1046 -21.65 19.19 2.02
CA VAL A 1046 -22.85 19.86 1.52
C VAL A 1046 -23.21 21.02 2.42
N ILE A 1047 -23.35 22.21 1.83
CA ILE A 1047 -23.71 23.45 2.50
C ILE A 1047 -25.14 23.83 2.09
N LYS A 1048 -26.00 24.15 3.07
CA LYS A 1048 -27.31 24.76 2.84
C LYS A 1048 -27.42 26.08 3.60
N VAL A 1049 -27.91 27.11 2.93
CA VAL A 1049 -28.09 28.45 3.50
C VAL A 1049 -29.60 28.74 3.54
N ASN A 1050 -30.16 28.92 4.74
CA ASN A 1050 -31.61 29.08 4.98
C ASN A 1050 -31.96 30.50 5.45
#